data_AF-A0A1I0XHB0-F1
#
_entry.id   AF-A0A1I0XHB0-F1
#
_cell.length_a   1.000
_cell.length_b   1.000
_cell.length_c   1.000
_cell.angle_alpha   90.00
_cell.angle_beta   90.00
_cell.angle_gamma   90.00
#
_symmetry.space_group_name_H-M   'P 1'
#
loop_
_entity.id
_entity.type
_entity.pdbx_description
1 polymer ?
#
loop_
_entity_poly.entity_id
_entity_poly.type
_entity_poly.pdbx_seq_one_letter_code
_entity_poly.pdbx_strand_id
1 'polypeptide(L)'
;MVAKLMKQMAMAGAVIACVMLLGFSGQWLNGQTEGSRFETLEEEVLSIVEEVSEEGDVSIFIDTSEGEIGVNETEVYSAASTIKVPILVEAIRQAEQGNLNLDEKIEIDSSDIVGGGGILNDLSENQSMTLRDLLTLMIIVSDNSATNMVIDRIGMDSVNETCMEMGCEQTKLQRYMMDFSSPVDNLTNAKDMARILKAIDEANIVSQEGRNEILRIMREQKLTAGLPGHATEVTFASKGGSLSGPPQIRHDVAHVTDGNETAYVAVLTSGLSKPTARKAMNKIGEKMADYLVAPPPPSESAQYATDFTEYEAGEQPDDWSILWRDSSWTVLDDPRRLEHLPDGGRRALTWDKVGEVRGDVEVASVARASGVNNTMFQLGFHMGGTAGNEVGYYLDVRSPDASSSANHVRINSWDSGKFELLDSANLPFTVTENTWYQIVMQREDDTIRAKVWPYGEYEPSDWQVEVTDESFYWGRVGVGHFNSGTINDWAYVSVGTGGESAPRAPEDLLDPEDPEVDKTALQNRVDEIIDENLNEANYTEASWQTLQDALEAAENVLNDSDVTQSDVDEALAVLNEVRDALEEAEPSNTSSMITSVESFAEEGSFEDNSTARSLITHLTTVSRYEENEQVEKVIKHMEGFKQLLNYQKENEIVSEEAYNTLYSDAESLIENWQKNLDQ
;
A
#
# COMPACT_ATOMS: atom_id res chain seq x y z
N MET A 1 -0.49 58.55 -11.00
CA MET A 1 -0.25 58.82 -9.56
C MET A 1 -1.23 58.06 -8.68
N VAL A 2 -2.56 58.22 -8.85
CA VAL A 2 -3.58 57.47 -8.10
C VAL A 2 -3.52 55.95 -8.34
N ALA A 3 -3.31 55.50 -9.58
CA ALA A 3 -3.10 54.07 -9.88
C ALA A 3 -1.81 53.47 -9.28
N LYS A 4 -0.78 54.31 -9.07
CA LYS A 4 0.51 53.91 -8.46
C LYS A 4 0.36 53.76 -6.94
N LEU A 5 -0.43 54.64 -6.31
CA LEU A 5 -0.85 54.53 -4.91
C LEU A 5 -1.78 53.32 -4.65
N MET A 6 -2.67 52.99 -5.59
CA MET A 6 -3.55 51.82 -5.46
C MET A 6 -2.79 50.49 -5.58
N LYS A 7 -1.76 50.39 -6.43
CA LYS A 7 -0.85 49.22 -6.47
C LYS A 7 -0.03 49.07 -5.17
N GLN A 8 0.45 50.17 -4.59
CA GLN A 8 1.15 50.17 -3.30
C GLN A 8 0.26 49.73 -2.14
N MET A 9 -1.02 50.08 -2.14
CA MET A 9 -1.98 49.64 -1.12
C MET A 9 -2.38 48.17 -1.27
N ALA A 10 -2.37 47.61 -2.48
CA ALA A 10 -2.66 46.20 -2.72
C ALA A 10 -1.50 45.27 -2.28
N MET A 11 -0.24 45.63 -2.56
CA MET A 11 0.93 44.90 -2.07
C MET A 11 1.09 44.99 -0.55
N ALA A 12 0.93 46.18 0.04
CA ALA A 12 0.97 46.34 1.50
C ALA A 12 -0.19 45.59 2.19
N GLY A 13 -1.34 45.44 1.53
CA GLY A 13 -2.49 44.69 2.03
C GLY A 13 -2.27 43.18 2.07
N ALA A 14 -1.53 42.61 1.11
CA ALA A 14 -1.22 41.18 1.08
C ALA A 14 -0.19 40.78 2.16
N VAL A 15 0.85 41.60 2.34
CA VAL A 15 1.88 41.38 3.38
C VAL A 15 1.29 41.50 4.80
N ILE A 16 0.39 42.47 5.01
CA ILE A 16 -0.26 42.64 6.33
C ILE A 16 -1.26 41.52 6.61
N ALA A 17 -1.90 40.92 5.60
CA ALA A 17 -2.81 39.79 5.79
C ALA A 17 -2.09 38.49 6.20
N CYS A 18 -0.88 38.24 5.68
CA CYS A 18 -0.07 37.09 6.12
C CYS A 18 0.52 37.31 7.52
N VAL A 19 0.94 38.54 7.87
CA VAL A 19 1.53 38.83 9.19
C VAL A 19 0.47 38.91 10.31
N MET A 20 -0.79 39.25 10.02
CA MET A 20 -1.84 39.38 11.05
C MET A 20 -2.56 38.07 11.43
N LEU A 21 -2.35 36.95 10.73
CA LEU A 21 -2.93 35.67 11.13
C LEU A 21 -2.14 34.95 12.25
N LEU A 22 -0.99 35.49 12.67
CA LEU A 22 -0.14 34.94 13.74
C LEU A 22 -0.12 35.82 15.00
N GLY A 23 -1.31 36.20 15.48
CA GLY A 23 -1.51 37.03 16.67
C GLY A 23 -1.72 36.25 17.98
N PHE A 24 -0.60 35.82 18.58
CA PHE A 24 -0.31 35.51 20.00
C PHE A 24 -1.41 35.50 21.09
N SER A 25 -1.40 34.42 21.87
CA SER A 25 -1.31 34.43 23.35
C SER A 25 -0.49 33.21 23.78
N GLY A 26 0.62 33.22 24.51
CA GLY A 26 1.38 34.24 25.21
C GLY A 26 2.08 33.56 26.39
N GLN A 27 3.36 33.18 26.27
CA GLN A 27 4.34 33.10 27.37
C GLN A 27 5.75 32.79 26.83
N TRP A 28 6.72 33.59 27.28
CA TRP A 28 8.11 33.61 26.86
C TRP A 28 8.95 32.52 27.54
N LEU A 29 9.83 31.83 26.79
CA LEU A 29 11.25 31.60 27.12
C LEU A 29 11.98 30.89 25.95
N ASN A 30 12.93 31.60 25.33
CA ASN A 30 14.05 31.14 24.49
C ASN A 30 13.86 29.91 23.58
N GLY A 31 13.49 30.18 22.34
CA GLY A 31 13.80 29.38 21.16
C GLY A 31 13.53 30.25 19.94
N GLN A 32 14.57 30.71 19.24
CA GLN A 32 14.35 31.24 17.90
C GLN A 32 13.90 30.04 17.06
N THR A 33 12.62 30.01 16.69
CA THR A 33 12.16 29.15 15.60
C THR A 33 12.77 29.75 14.33
N GLU A 34 13.94 29.26 13.93
CA GLU A 34 14.39 29.40 12.54
C GLU A 34 13.32 28.74 11.66
N GLY A 35 12.79 29.46 10.67
CA GLY A 35 11.85 28.90 9.70
C GLY A 35 12.47 27.76 8.90
N SER A 36 11.65 27.00 8.17
CA SER A 36 12.18 25.94 7.30
C SER A 36 13.17 26.49 6.27
N ARG A 37 14.00 25.62 5.65
CA ARG A 37 14.89 26.05 4.56
C ARG A 37 14.11 26.69 3.40
N PHE A 38 12.90 26.21 3.12
CA PHE A 38 12.00 26.78 2.11
C PHE A 38 11.47 28.16 2.52
N GLU A 39 11.00 28.33 3.76
CA GLU A 39 10.54 29.64 4.27
C GLU A 39 11.68 30.66 4.24
N THR A 40 12.90 30.24 4.60
CA THR A 40 14.10 31.08 4.52
C THR A 40 14.38 31.49 3.07
N LEU A 41 14.34 30.54 2.12
CA LEU A 41 14.49 30.84 0.69
C LEU A 41 13.42 31.85 0.22
N GLU A 42 12.16 31.64 0.58
CA GLU A 42 11.06 32.53 0.22
C GLU A 42 11.29 33.95 0.74
N GLU A 43 11.59 34.12 2.03
CA GLU A 43 11.86 35.43 2.63
C GLU A 43 13.03 36.16 1.94
N GLU A 44 14.12 35.45 1.67
CA GLU A 44 15.31 36.03 1.04
C GLU A 44 15.05 36.41 -0.43
N VAL A 45 14.32 35.59 -1.18
CA VAL A 45 13.92 35.88 -2.56
C VAL A 45 13.00 37.10 -2.61
N LEU A 46 11.99 37.17 -1.74
CA LEU A 46 11.06 38.30 -1.67
C LEU A 46 11.79 39.60 -1.32
N SER A 47 12.76 39.55 -0.40
CA SER A 47 13.61 40.68 -0.05
C SER A 47 14.43 41.18 -1.25
N ILE A 48 15.03 40.28 -2.04
CA ILE A 48 15.78 40.64 -3.26
C ILE A 48 14.87 41.29 -4.31
N VAL A 49 13.65 40.80 -4.48
CA VAL A 49 12.66 41.38 -5.40
C VAL A 49 12.25 42.78 -4.95
N GLU A 50 12.00 42.98 -3.65
CA GLU A 50 11.66 44.29 -3.09
C GLU A 50 12.80 45.31 -3.31
N GLU A 51 14.06 44.92 -3.07
CA GLU A 51 15.25 45.79 -3.25
C GLU A 51 15.33 46.43 -4.65
N VAL A 52 14.87 45.75 -5.69
CA VAL A 52 14.99 46.20 -7.09
C VAL A 52 13.69 46.73 -7.68
N SER A 53 12.57 46.60 -6.96
CA SER A 53 11.22 46.94 -7.42
C SER A 53 11.01 48.44 -7.71
N GLU A 54 11.84 49.32 -7.15
CA GLU A 54 11.79 50.76 -7.46
C GLU A 54 12.36 51.11 -8.84
N GLU A 55 13.26 50.28 -9.38
CA GLU A 55 13.95 50.52 -10.66
C GLU A 55 13.14 49.99 -11.85
N GLY A 56 12.47 48.85 -11.69
CA GLY A 56 11.54 48.31 -12.66
C GLY A 56 10.87 47.02 -12.17
N ASP A 57 10.25 46.30 -13.10
CA ASP A 57 9.41 45.16 -12.79
C ASP A 57 10.22 43.86 -12.77
N VAL A 58 9.93 43.01 -11.78
CA VAL A 58 10.44 41.65 -11.65
C VAL A 58 9.26 40.69 -11.56
N SER A 59 9.33 39.62 -12.35
CA SER A 59 8.45 38.47 -12.30
C SER A 59 9.30 37.23 -12.02
N ILE A 60 8.94 36.46 -11.00
CA ILE A 60 9.69 35.28 -10.59
C ILE A 60 8.74 34.13 -10.29
N PHE A 61 9.18 32.92 -10.65
CA PHE A 61 8.59 31.69 -10.19
C PHE A 61 9.69 30.69 -9.86
N ILE A 62 9.61 30.06 -8.69
CA ILE A 62 10.47 28.99 -8.22
C ILE A 62 9.57 27.82 -7.82
N ASP A 63 9.88 26.62 -8.28
CA ASP A 63 9.20 25.37 -7.95
C ASP A 63 10.23 24.38 -7.39
N THR A 64 10.00 23.89 -6.17
CA THR A 64 10.86 22.93 -5.46
C THR A 64 10.05 21.74 -4.95
N SER A 65 10.73 20.74 -4.39
CA SER A 65 10.11 19.62 -3.69
C SER A 65 9.28 20.04 -2.45
N GLU A 66 9.55 21.22 -1.87
CA GLU A 66 8.91 21.70 -0.63
C GLU A 66 7.84 22.77 -0.87
N GLY A 67 7.83 23.42 -2.04
CA GLY A 67 6.81 24.42 -2.36
C GLY A 67 7.10 25.27 -3.59
N GLU A 68 6.21 26.24 -3.83
CA GLU A 68 6.31 27.21 -4.93
C GLU A 68 6.47 28.63 -4.37
N ILE A 69 7.36 29.44 -4.96
CA ILE A 69 7.49 30.88 -4.70
C ILE A 69 7.12 31.64 -5.97
N GLY A 70 6.16 32.57 -5.89
CA GLY A 70 5.69 33.35 -7.04
C GLY A 70 5.57 34.84 -6.75
N VAL A 71 6.13 35.68 -7.62
CA VAL A 71 5.88 37.13 -7.63
C VAL A 71 5.61 37.58 -9.06
N ASN A 72 4.42 38.14 -9.31
CA ASN A 72 3.98 38.55 -10.65
C ASN A 72 4.18 37.43 -11.69
N GLU A 73 4.09 36.17 -11.27
CA GLU A 73 4.56 34.98 -11.99
C GLU A 73 3.78 34.69 -13.27
N THR A 74 2.56 35.22 -13.35
CA THR A 74 1.65 35.09 -14.50
C THR A 74 1.68 36.30 -15.44
N GLU A 75 2.38 37.39 -15.08
CA GLU A 75 2.49 38.59 -15.93
C GLU A 75 3.27 38.26 -17.22
N VAL A 76 2.75 38.72 -18.36
CA VAL A 76 3.28 38.37 -19.68
C VAL A 76 4.31 39.40 -20.14
N TYR A 77 5.49 38.91 -20.50
CA TYR A 77 6.60 39.69 -21.01
C TYR A 77 6.99 39.20 -22.41
N SER A 78 7.75 40.03 -23.13
CA SER A 78 8.54 39.52 -24.25
C SER A 78 9.50 38.45 -23.73
N ALA A 79 9.49 37.27 -24.33
CA ALA A 79 10.33 36.13 -23.94
C ALA A 79 11.83 36.38 -24.20
N ALA A 80 12.18 37.32 -25.08
CA ALA A 80 13.55 37.45 -25.56
C ALA A 80 14.09 36.07 -26.01
N SER A 81 15.29 35.67 -25.59
CA SER A 81 15.87 34.38 -25.96
C SER A 81 15.51 33.21 -25.03
N THR A 82 14.67 33.40 -24.00
CA THR A 82 14.21 32.26 -23.18
C THR A 82 13.26 31.36 -23.98
N ILE A 83 12.58 31.90 -25.01
CA ILE A 83 11.77 31.13 -25.98
C ILE A 83 12.54 30.01 -26.68
N LYS A 84 13.88 30.03 -26.64
CA LYS A 84 14.72 28.98 -27.23
C LYS A 84 14.66 27.67 -26.43
N VAL A 85 14.21 27.70 -25.18
CA VAL A 85 14.00 26.48 -24.37
C VAL A 85 12.88 25.62 -24.95
N PRO A 86 11.63 26.10 -25.14
CA PRO A 86 10.59 25.28 -25.77
C PRO A 86 10.91 24.90 -27.23
N ILE A 87 11.66 25.73 -27.98
CA ILE A 87 12.16 25.35 -29.31
C ILE A 87 13.09 24.12 -29.23
N LEU A 88 13.99 24.08 -28.24
CA LEU A 88 14.86 22.93 -28.01
C LEU A 88 14.04 21.68 -27.63
N VAL A 89 13.09 21.82 -26.69
CA VAL A 89 12.22 20.71 -26.26
C VAL A 89 11.51 20.11 -27.47
N GLU A 90 10.87 20.93 -28.30
CA GLU A 90 10.12 20.44 -29.46
C GLU A 90 11.02 19.80 -30.53
N ALA A 91 12.21 20.34 -30.78
CA ALA A 91 13.14 19.73 -31.73
C ALA A 91 13.58 18.33 -31.29
N ILE A 92 13.86 18.14 -29.99
CA ILE A 92 14.19 16.83 -29.44
C ILE A 92 12.98 15.89 -29.48
N ARG A 93 11.79 16.39 -29.13
CA ARG A 93 10.54 15.62 -29.21
C ARG A 93 10.27 15.09 -30.62
N GLN A 94 10.38 15.94 -31.66
CA GLN A 94 10.22 15.50 -33.05
C GLN A 94 11.28 14.48 -33.48
N ALA A 95 12.51 14.59 -32.96
CA ALA A 95 13.57 13.64 -33.26
C ALA A 95 13.28 12.25 -32.68
N GLU A 96 12.80 12.18 -31.43
CA GLU A 96 12.38 10.92 -30.79
C GLU A 96 11.20 10.28 -31.51
N GLN A 97 10.29 11.09 -32.05
CA GLN A 97 9.17 10.63 -32.87
C GLN A 97 9.58 10.20 -34.29
N GLY A 98 10.85 10.38 -34.68
CA GLY A 98 11.36 10.07 -36.01
C GLY A 98 10.94 11.07 -37.10
N ASN A 99 10.38 12.22 -36.71
CA ASN A 99 9.96 13.29 -37.62
C ASN A 99 11.12 14.24 -38.00
N LEU A 100 12.21 14.22 -37.23
CA LEU A 100 13.37 15.09 -37.40
C LEU A 100 14.67 14.29 -37.27
N ASN A 101 15.66 14.55 -38.13
CA ASN A 101 16.97 13.91 -38.02
C ASN A 101 18.01 14.91 -37.52
N LEU A 102 18.42 14.79 -36.26
CA LEU A 102 19.38 15.73 -35.65
C LEU A 102 20.77 15.73 -36.31
N ASP A 103 21.13 14.65 -37.02
CA ASP A 103 22.42 14.50 -37.71
C ASP A 103 22.40 14.99 -39.16
N GLU A 104 21.25 15.47 -39.64
CA GLU A 104 21.20 16.06 -40.97
C GLU A 104 22.00 17.36 -41.03
N LYS A 105 22.62 17.60 -42.18
CA LYS A 105 23.42 18.80 -42.41
C LYS A 105 22.58 19.90 -43.02
N ILE A 106 22.66 21.08 -42.42
CA ILE A 106 22.06 22.32 -42.89
C ILE A 106 23.17 23.18 -43.48
N GLU A 107 23.04 23.51 -44.76
CA GLU A 107 23.88 24.51 -45.42
C GLU A 107 23.45 25.90 -44.95
N ILE A 108 24.40 26.73 -44.56
CA ILE A 108 24.16 28.06 -44.00
C ILE A 108 24.51 29.09 -45.08
N ASP A 109 23.50 29.74 -45.66
CA ASP A 109 23.66 30.82 -46.63
C ASP A 109 23.79 32.18 -45.93
N SER A 110 24.43 33.13 -46.62
CA SER A 110 24.51 34.52 -46.18
C SER A 110 23.14 35.17 -45.89
N SER A 111 22.08 34.70 -46.54
CA SER A 111 20.70 35.17 -46.36
C SER A 111 20.02 34.64 -45.08
N ASP A 112 20.53 33.56 -44.50
CA ASP A 112 20.04 33.01 -43.22
C ASP A 112 20.61 33.78 -42.01
N ILE A 113 21.68 34.56 -42.23
CA ILE A 113 22.39 35.27 -41.17
C ILE A 113 21.60 36.52 -40.75
N VAL A 114 21.15 36.52 -39.51
CA VAL A 114 20.55 37.69 -38.85
C VAL A 114 21.48 38.27 -37.79
N GLY A 115 21.22 39.51 -37.37
CA GLY A 115 22.01 40.19 -36.34
C GLY A 115 21.76 39.69 -34.91
N GLY A 116 22.29 40.43 -33.94
CA GLY A 116 22.05 40.18 -32.51
C GLY A 116 23.06 39.20 -31.93
N GLY A 117 22.59 38.27 -31.08
CA GLY A 117 23.45 37.29 -30.44
C GLY A 117 23.73 36.09 -31.34
N GLY A 118 24.91 35.50 -31.18
CA GLY A 118 25.37 34.36 -31.96
C GLY A 118 26.84 34.44 -32.30
N ILE A 119 27.33 33.40 -32.97
CA ILE A 119 28.67 33.34 -33.54
C ILE A 119 28.63 33.10 -35.05
N LEU A 120 27.51 32.62 -35.60
CA LEU A 120 27.41 32.27 -37.03
C LEU A 120 27.66 33.47 -37.94
N ASN A 121 27.29 34.68 -37.52
CA ASN A 121 27.58 35.92 -38.24
C ASN A 121 29.07 36.29 -38.26
N ASP A 122 29.89 35.69 -37.39
CA ASP A 122 31.34 35.92 -37.29
C ASP A 122 32.17 34.80 -37.94
N LEU A 123 31.54 33.67 -38.30
CA LEU A 123 32.20 32.56 -38.99
C LEU A 123 32.34 32.85 -40.50
N SER A 124 33.23 32.12 -41.17
CA SER A 124 33.38 32.17 -42.63
C SER A 124 32.12 31.71 -43.36
N GLU A 125 31.87 32.23 -44.56
CA GLU A 125 30.72 31.81 -45.39
C GLU A 125 30.75 30.31 -45.80
N ASN A 126 29.61 29.81 -46.31
CA ASN A 126 29.41 28.44 -46.81
C ASN A 126 29.70 27.35 -45.75
N GLN A 127 29.23 27.58 -44.52
CA GLN A 127 29.28 26.55 -43.47
C GLN A 127 28.17 25.52 -43.70
N SER A 128 28.44 24.30 -43.23
CA SER A 128 27.47 23.21 -43.17
C SER A 128 27.55 22.61 -41.77
N MET A 129 26.45 22.62 -41.01
CA MET A 129 26.40 22.17 -39.63
C MET A 129 25.28 21.17 -39.42
N THR A 130 25.43 20.26 -38.46
CA THR A 130 24.31 19.37 -38.13
C THR A 130 23.19 20.14 -37.44
N LEU A 131 21.95 19.66 -37.52
CA LEU A 131 20.85 20.27 -36.77
C LEU A 131 21.12 20.23 -35.26
N ARG A 132 21.80 19.18 -34.75
CA ARG A 132 22.27 19.09 -33.36
C ARG A 132 23.25 20.22 -33.00
N ASP A 133 24.16 20.58 -33.90
CA ASP A 133 25.07 21.71 -33.70
C ASP A 133 24.31 23.04 -33.66
N LEU A 134 23.32 23.22 -34.53
CA LEU A 134 22.48 24.41 -34.54
C LEU A 134 21.66 24.55 -33.25
N LEU A 135 21.06 23.46 -32.75
CA LEU A 135 20.40 23.44 -31.44
C LEU A 135 21.37 23.79 -30.30
N THR A 136 22.60 23.28 -30.38
CA THR A 136 23.64 23.60 -29.41
C THR A 136 23.96 25.10 -29.44
N LEU A 137 24.27 25.68 -30.60
CA LEU A 137 24.57 27.12 -30.76
C LEU A 137 23.39 28.02 -30.36
N MET A 138 22.18 27.61 -30.69
CA MET A 138 20.93 28.28 -30.29
C MET A 138 20.86 28.47 -28.77
N ILE A 139 21.32 27.50 -27.98
CA ILE A 139 21.31 27.59 -26.53
C ILE A 139 22.58 28.21 -25.99
N ILE A 140 23.76 27.64 -26.29
CA ILE A 140 24.99 27.91 -25.52
C ILE A 140 25.56 29.31 -25.73
N VAL A 141 25.33 29.90 -26.90
CA VAL A 141 25.74 31.27 -27.25
C VAL A 141 24.56 32.12 -27.73
N SER A 142 23.35 31.58 -27.59
CA SER A 142 22.10 32.25 -27.95
C SER A 142 22.04 32.69 -29.42
N ASP A 143 22.56 31.89 -30.34
CA ASP A 143 22.67 32.25 -31.76
C ASP A 143 21.29 32.40 -32.44
N ASN A 144 21.02 33.59 -32.98
CA ASN A 144 19.73 33.92 -33.59
C ASN A 144 19.52 33.27 -34.96
N SER A 145 20.58 33.19 -35.78
CA SER A 145 20.52 32.56 -37.10
C SER A 145 20.27 31.05 -36.95
N ALA A 146 20.99 30.40 -36.03
CA ALA A 146 20.76 29.00 -35.67
C ALA A 146 19.32 28.76 -35.20
N THR A 147 18.78 29.68 -34.39
CA THR A 147 17.38 29.59 -33.92
C THR A 147 16.40 29.64 -35.09
N ASN A 148 16.57 30.57 -36.01
CA ASN A 148 15.66 30.72 -37.16
C ASN A 148 15.71 29.48 -38.06
N MET A 149 16.90 28.95 -38.33
CA MET A 149 17.05 27.70 -39.09
C MET A 149 16.40 26.52 -38.38
N VAL A 150 16.50 26.39 -37.06
CA VAL A 150 15.78 25.36 -36.30
C VAL A 150 14.27 25.55 -36.42
N ILE A 151 13.76 26.79 -36.31
CA ILE A 151 12.34 27.10 -36.48
C ILE A 151 11.84 26.69 -37.87
N ASP A 152 12.62 26.93 -38.92
CA ASP A 152 12.27 26.53 -40.30
C ASP A 152 12.11 25.01 -40.44
N ARG A 153 12.80 24.22 -39.59
CA ARG A 153 12.72 22.76 -39.58
C ARG A 153 11.53 22.23 -38.80
N ILE A 154 11.24 22.80 -37.63
CA ILE A 154 10.27 22.22 -36.68
C ILE A 154 8.89 22.89 -36.73
N GLY A 155 8.82 24.13 -37.25
CA GLY A 155 7.61 24.94 -37.32
C GLY A 155 7.26 25.65 -36.01
N MET A 156 6.77 26.90 -36.11
CA MET A 156 6.35 27.67 -34.93
C MET A 156 5.09 27.10 -34.26
N ASP A 157 4.16 26.58 -35.06
CA ASP A 157 2.90 26.01 -34.55
C ASP A 157 3.16 24.79 -33.66
N SER A 158 4.06 23.89 -34.06
CA SER A 158 4.45 22.71 -33.28
C SER A 158 5.09 23.09 -31.93
N VAL A 159 5.90 24.16 -31.90
CA VAL A 159 6.46 24.70 -30.65
C VAL A 159 5.34 25.21 -29.73
N ASN A 160 4.38 25.96 -30.29
CA ASN A 160 3.25 26.50 -29.52
C ASN A 160 2.31 25.39 -29.03
N GLU A 161 2.07 24.34 -29.82
CA GLU A 161 1.32 23.14 -29.42
C GLU A 161 2.00 22.43 -28.25
N THR A 162 3.32 22.26 -28.32
CA THR A 162 4.10 21.65 -27.23
C THR A 162 4.02 22.48 -25.95
N CYS A 163 4.07 23.81 -26.05
CA CYS A 163 3.81 24.69 -24.89
C CYS A 163 2.41 24.46 -24.30
N MET A 164 1.37 24.29 -25.13
CA MET A 164 0.02 24.00 -24.64
C MET A 164 -0.08 22.61 -23.98
N GLU A 165 0.57 21.58 -24.53
CA GLU A 165 0.66 20.24 -23.93
C GLU A 165 1.33 20.27 -22.55
N MET A 166 2.32 21.15 -22.36
CA MET A 166 2.96 21.42 -21.06
C MET A 166 2.16 22.37 -20.15
N GLY A 167 0.95 22.78 -20.54
CA GLY A 167 0.11 23.70 -19.75
C GLY A 167 0.62 25.15 -19.70
N CYS A 168 1.42 25.56 -20.69
CA CYS A 168 2.14 26.85 -20.76
C CYS A 168 1.53 27.77 -21.83
N GLU A 169 0.28 28.18 -21.63
CA GLU A 169 -0.54 28.87 -22.63
C GLU A 169 -0.09 30.31 -22.97
N GLN A 170 0.71 30.95 -22.11
CA GLN A 170 1.19 32.31 -22.32
C GLN A 170 2.52 32.34 -23.09
N THR A 171 3.20 31.21 -23.19
CA THR A 171 4.42 31.06 -23.97
C THR A 171 4.11 30.86 -25.44
N LYS A 172 4.45 31.86 -26.26
CA LYS A 172 4.12 31.88 -27.70
C LYS A 172 5.30 32.34 -28.54
N LEU A 173 5.72 31.49 -29.47
CA LEU A 173 6.61 31.82 -30.57
C LEU A 173 5.77 32.35 -31.74
N GLN A 174 5.87 33.64 -32.03
CA GLN A 174 5.02 34.34 -33.00
C GLN A 174 5.82 35.07 -34.10
N ARG A 175 7.15 35.14 -33.95
CA ARG A 175 8.05 35.71 -34.97
C ARG A 175 9.45 35.12 -34.90
N TYR A 176 10.17 35.23 -36.00
CA TYR A 176 11.59 34.90 -36.07
C TYR A 176 12.44 35.84 -35.20
N MET A 177 13.62 35.37 -34.82
CA MET A 177 14.61 36.18 -34.12
C MET A 177 15.00 37.37 -35.01
N MET A 178 15.15 38.54 -34.39
CA MET A 178 15.51 39.82 -35.02
C MET A 178 14.52 40.40 -36.05
N ASP A 179 13.36 39.77 -36.28
CA ASP A 179 12.28 40.39 -37.07
C ASP A 179 11.50 41.42 -36.23
N PHE A 180 12.10 42.58 -36.00
CA PHE A 180 11.46 43.70 -35.30
C PHE A 180 10.41 44.44 -36.16
N SER A 181 10.22 44.02 -37.42
CA SER A 181 9.18 44.58 -38.28
C SER A 181 7.82 43.91 -38.05
N SER A 182 7.80 42.71 -37.46
CA SER A 182 6.60 41.99 -37.10
C SER A 182 5.74 42.79 -36.10
N PRO A 183 4.40 42.84 -36.28
CA PRO A 183 3.49 43.50 -35.36
C PRO A 183 3.24 42.71 -34.06
N VAL A 184 3.73 41.46 -33.99
CA VAL A 184 3.60 40.55 -32.84
C VAL A 184 4.98 40.18 -32.31
N ASP A 185 5.06 39.85 -31.03
CA ASP A 185 6.32 39.48 -30.37
C ASP A 185 6.27 38.04 -29.82
N ASN A 186 7.43 37.49 -29.46
CA ASN A 186 7.49 36.22 -28.74
C ASN A 186 7.22 36.47 -27.25
N LEU A 187 6.28 35.75 -26.66
CA LEU A 187 5.75 36.02 -25.32
C LEU A 187 5.99 34.86 -24.36
N THR A 188 6.02 35.16 -23.06
CA THR A 188 6.07 34.19 -21.97
C THR A 188 5.69 34.87 -20.64
N ASN A 189 5.46 34.09 -19.59
CA ASN A 189 5.55 34.54 -18.20
C ASN A 189 6.57 33.66 -17.43
N ALA A 190 6.81 33.96 -16.14
CA ALA A 190 7.78 33.21 -15.34
C ALA A 190 7.28 31.79 -15.02
N LYS A 191 5.98 31.66 -14.69
CA LYS A 191 5.37 30.37 -14.32
C LYS A 191 5.44 29.34 -15.46
N ASP A 192 5.15 29.76 -16.69
CA ASP A 192 5.25 28.91 -17.88
C ASP A 192 6.69 28.46 -18.12
N MET A 193 7.69 29.35 -18.00
CA MET A 193 9.09 28.96 -18.21
C MET A 193 9.58 27.93 -17.20
N ALA A 194 9.22 28.10 -15.91
CA ALA A 194 9.56 27.12 -14.89
C ALA A 194 8.82 25.79 -15.11
N ARG A 195 7.56 25.82 -15.54
CA ARG A 195 6.81 24.62 -15.91
C ARG A 195 7.38 23.90 -17.12
N ILE A 196 7.88 24.62 -18.12
CA ILE A 196 8.60 24.04 -19.25
C ILE A 196 9.85 23.31 -18.75
N LEU A 197 10.59 23.90 -17.80
CA LEU A 197 11.75 23.25 -17.19
C LEU A 197 11.37 22.00 -16.39
N LYS A 198 10.26 22.04 -15.65
CA LYS A 198 9.71 20.91 -14.90
C LYS A 198 9.19 19.78 -15.78
N ALA A 199 8.55 20.11 -16.88
CA ALA A 199 8.05 19.15 -17.87
C ALA A 199 9.18 18.35 -18.55
N ILE A 200 10.42 18.84 -18.55
CA ILE A 200 11.59 18.07 -19.00
C ILE A 200 11.89 16.89 -18.05
N ASP A 201 11.57 16.99 -16.77
CA ASP A 201 11.77 15.95 -15.75
C ASP A 201 10.56 15.03 -15.59
N GLU A 202 9.33 15.57 -15.67
CA GLU A 202 8.07 14.86 -15.34
C GLU A 202 7.50 13.98 -16.48
N ALA A 203 8.39 13.34 -17.26
CA ALA A 203 8.14 12.26 -18.21
C ALA A 203 6.70 12.11 -18.76
N ASN A 204 6.38 12.89 -19.79
CA ASN A 204 5.34 12.61 -20.82
C ASN A 204 5.58 13.37 -22.14
N ILE A 205 6.57 14.27 -22.22
CA ILE A 205 6.88 15.09 -23.40
C ILE A 205 8.09 14.57 -24.19
N VAL A 206 9.16 14.17 -23.49
CA VAL A 206 10.37 13.57 -24.07
C VAL A 206 10.81 12.35 -23.25
N SER A 207 11.58 11.45 -23.84
CA SER A 207 12.16 10.30 -23.14
C SER A 207 13.29 10.71 -22.19
N GLN A 208 13.78 9.77 -21.36
CA GLN A 208 14.94 10.00 -20.51
C GLN A 208 16.20 10.37 -21.32
N GLU A 209 16.36 9.82 -22.53
CA GLU A 209 17.47 10.17 -23.42
C GLU A 209 17.33 11.61 -23.94
N GLY A 210 16.14 12.01 -24.38
CA GLY A 210 15.84 13.37 -24.80
C GLY A 210 16.04 14.38 -23.67
N ARG A 211 15.55 14.07 -22.46
CA ARG A 211 15.83 14.85 -21.25
C ARG A 211 17.33 15.08 -21.05
N ASN A 212 18.12 14.01 -21.11
CA ASN A 212 19.56 14.09 -20.92
C ASN A 212 20.23 14.98 -21.97
N GLU A 213 19.81 14.90 -23.23
CA GLU A 213 20.34 15.75 -24.29
C GLU A 213 19.97 17.24 -24.10
N ILE A 214 18.72 17.53 -23.74
CA ILE A 214 18.25 18.89 -23.46
C ILE A 214 19.07 19.51 -22.32
N LEU A 215 19.13 18.83 -21.17
CA LEU A 215 19.84 19.31 -20.00
C LEU A 215 21.35 19.40 -20.25
N ARG A 216 21.94 18.46 -21.02
CA ARG A 216 23.35 18.53 -21.44
C ARG A 216 23.63 19.83 -22.21
N ILE A 217 22.81 20.16 -23.20
CA ILE A 217 22.98 21.39 -24.00
C ILE A 217 22.82 22.64 -23.12
N MET A 218 21.82 22.65 -22.23
CA MET A 218 21.56 23.80 -21.35
C MET A 218 22.65 24.01 -20.28
N ARG A 219 23.28 22.94 -19.75
CA ARG A 219 24.43 23.05 -18.82
C ARG A 219 25.66 23.67 -19.49
N GLU A 220 25.80 23.49 -20.81
CA GLU A 220 26.93 24.01 -21.58
C GLU A 220 26.81 25.50 -21.92
N GLN A 221 25.77 26.19 -21.45
CA GLN A 221 25.56 27.63 -21.60
C GLN A 221 26.82 28.44 -21.30
N LYS A 222 27.22 29.33 -22.22
CA LYS A 222 28.38 30.22 -22.02
C LYS A 222 27.98 31.61 -21.50
N LEU A 223 26.70 31.96 -21.56
CA LEU A 223 26.15 33.22 -21.08
C LEU A 223 25.65 33.12 -19.62
N THR A 224 26.53 32.78 -18.68
CA THR A 224 26.21 32.39 -17.29
C THR A 224 26.03 33.54 -16.29
N ALA A 225 26.01 34.80 -16.75
CA ALA A 225 25.99 35.97 -15.86
C ALA A 225 24.65 36.26 -15.17
N GLY A 226 23.62 35.42 -15.37
CA GLY A 226 22.28 35.53 -14.76
C GLY A 226 22.17 34.69 -13.49
N LEU A 227 21.30 33.69 -13.44
CA LEU A 227 21.11 32.83 -12.26
C LEU A 227 22.39 32.09 -11.84
N PRO A 228 23.17 31.45 -12.74
CA PRO A 228 24.36 30.70 -12.32
C PRO A 228 25.40 31.59 -11.62
N GLY A 229 25.65 32.79 -12.17
CA GLY A 229 26.50 33.81 -11.54
C GLY A 229 27.85 33.26 -11.08
N HIS A 230 28.03 33.23 -9.76
CA HIS A 230 29.21 32.67 -9.09
C HIS A 230 28.91 31.40 -8.29
N ALA A 231 27.67 30.91 -8.28
CA ALA A 231 27.29 29.69 -7.57
C ALA A 231 27.85 28.46 -8.30
N THR A 232 28.69 27.69 -7.61
CA THR A 232 29.36 26.49 -8.17
C THR A 232 29.04 25.19 -7.45
N GLU A 233 28.37 25.27 -6.30
CA GLU A 233 28.06 24.08 -5.47
C GLU A 233 26.96 23.21 -6.09
N VAL A 234 26.10 23.80 -6.93
CA VAL A 234 24.99 23.13 -7.61
C VAL A 234 25.15 23.21 -9.13
N THR A 235 24.47 22.32 -9.85
CA THR A 235 24.49 22.33 -11.32
C THR A 235 23.36 23.18 -11.88
N PHE A 236 23.68 24.13 -12.77
CA PHE A 236 22.70 24.93 -13.49
C PHE A 236 22.60 24.53 -14.97
N ALA A 237 21.42 24.12 -15.42
CA ALA A 237 21.03 24.04 -16.82
C ALA A 237 20.18 25.29 -17.14
N SER A 238 20.74 26.29 -17.84
CA SER A 238 20.13 27.64 -17.91
C SER A 238 20.04 28.25 -19.30
N LYS A 239 19.10 29.18 -19.46
CA LYS A 239 18.96 30.01 -20.67
C LYS A 239 18.58 31.46 -20.35
N GLY A 240 19.56 32.34 -20.52
CA GLY A 240 19.32 33.79 -20.44
C GLY A 240 18.65 34.38 -21.68
N GLY A 241 17.96 35.51 -21.52
CA GLY A 241 17.40 36.32 -22.61
C GLY A 241 17.60 37.82 -22.35
N SER A 242 17.82 38.62 -23.40
CA SER A 242 17.88 40.07 -23.22
C SER A 242 17.46 40.87 -24.45
N LEU A 243 16.84 42.03 -24.22
CA LEU A 243 16.55 43.04 -25.24
C LEU A 243 17.04 44.42 -24.76
N SER A 244 17.63 45.18 -25.67
CA SER A 244 18.25 46.48 -25.38
C SER A 244 17.31 47.68 -25.51
N GLY A 245 16.11 47.50 -26.08
CA GLY A 245 15.11 48.55 -26.23
C GLY A 245 14.50 48.98 -24.89
N PRO A 246 13.76 50.10 -24.83
CA PRO A 246 12.93 50.45 -23.67
C PRO A 246 11.57 49.71 -23.74
N PRO A 247 11.14 49.00 -22.67
CA PRO A 247 11.89 48.74 -21.44
C PRO A 247 13.02 47.72 -21.68
N GLN A 248 14.15 47.91 -20.99
CA GLN A 248 15.26 46.94 -21.05
C GLN A 248 14.81 45.62 -20.45
N ILE A 249 15.03 44.52 -21.17
CA ILE A 249 14.62 43.19 -20.72
C ILE A 249 15.86 42.35 -20.43
N ARG A 250 15.85 41.67 -19.28
CA ARG A 250 16.83 40.65 -18.91
C ARG A 250 16.16 39.53 -18.14
N HIS A 251 16.21 38.36 -18.73
CA HIS A 251 15.59 37.16 -18.20
C HIS A 251 16.66 36.10 -17.99
N ASP A 252 16.43 35.20 -17.06
CA ASP A 252 17.13 33.93 -16.99
C ASP A 252 16.22 32.88 -16.39
N VAL A 253 16.35 31.65 -16.89
CA VAL A 253 15.57 30.50 -16.45
C VAL A 253 16.53 29.34 -16.27
N ALA A 254 16.37 28.56 -15.20
CA ALA A 254 17.30 27.50 -14.85
C ALA A 254 16.59 26.29 -14.21
N HIS A 255 17.00 25.13 -14.67
CA HIS A 255 16.89 23.86 -13.96
C HIS A 255 18.13 23.71 -13.09
N VAL A 256 17.94 23.61 -11.77
CA VAL A 256 19.03 23.65 -10.77
C VAL A 256 18.99 22.35 -9.97
N THR A 257 20.12 21.65 -9.85
CA THR A 257 20.18 20.34 -9.18
C THR A 257 21.36 20.21 -8.24
N ASP A 258 21.11 19.54 -7.12
CA ASP A 258 22.13 18.94 -6.26
C ASP A 258 21.71 17.50 -5.90
N GLY A 259 22.51 16.52 -6.27
CA GLY A 259 22.14 15.10 -6.15
C GLY A 259 20.77 14.78 -6.79
N ASN A 260 19.80 14.40 -5.96
CA ASN A 260 18.43 14.10 -6.37
C ASN A 260 17.46 15.29 -6.16
N GLU A 261 17.88 16.34 -5.46
CA GLU A 261 17.05 17.53 -5.25
C GLU A 261 17.13 18.44 -6.48
N THR A 262 15.98 18.94 -6.91
CA THR A 262 15.83 19.76 -8.11
C THR A 262 14.94 20.95 -7.82
N ALA A 263 15.29 22.10 -8.40
CA ALA A 263 14.45 23.29 -8.42
C ALA A 263 14.36 23.88 -9.83
N TYR A 264 13.19 24.43 -10.16
CA TYR A 264 12.91 25.06 -11.45
C TYR A 264 12.67 26.55 -11.23
N VAL A 265 13.50 27.40 -11.82
CA VAL A 265 13.56 28.82 -11.52
C VAL A 265 13.40 29.64 -12.80
N ALA A 266 12.53 30.63 -12.78
CA ALA A 266 12.39 31.60 -13.85
C ALA A 266 12.37 33.01 -13.28
N VAL A 267 13.30 33.87 -13.72
CA VAL A 267 13.35 35.30 -13.34
C VAL A 267 13.27 36.14 -14.60
N LEU A 268 12.19 36.90 -14.72
CA LEU A 268 11.94 37.82 -15.83
C LEU A 268 11.98 39.26 -15.33
N THR A 269 12.70 40.15 -16.02
CA THR A 269 12.81 41.55 -15.63
C THR A 269 12.49 42.51 -16.79
N SER A 270 11.91 43.66 -16.44
CA SER A 270 11.57 44.73 -17.38
C SER A 270 11.88 46.10 -16.76
N GLY A 271 12.67 46.91 -17.45
CA GLY A 271 13.02 48.27 -17.02
C GLY A 271 14.23 48.36 -16.09
N LEU A 272 14.73 47.24 -15.55
CA LEU A 272 15.95 47.20 -14.75
C LEU A 272 17.19 47.45 -15.64
N SER A 273 18.15 48.20 -15.11
CA SER A 273 19.48 48.31 -15.70
C SER A 273 20.20 46.96 -15.69
N LYS A 274 21.12 46.79 -16.64
CA LYS A 274 21.93 45.57 -16.76
C LYS A 274 22.62 45.12 -15.47
N PRO A 275 23.28 46.01 -14.71
CA PRO A 275 23.93 45.62 -13.46
C PRO A 275 22.92 45.19 -12.39
N THR A 276 21.80 45.91 -12.24
CA THR A 276 20.78 45.62 -11.22
C THR A 276 20.13 44.27 -11.48
N ALA A 277 19.66 44.01 -12.70
CA ALA A 277 19.03 42.74 -13.04
C ALA A 277 19.97 41.54 -12.84
N ARG A 278 21.25 41.67 -13.25
CA ARG A 278 22.25 40.62 -13.04
C ARG A 278 22.51 40.36 -11.56
N LYS A 279 22.70 41.43 -10.78
CA LYS A 279 22.93 41.31 -9.34
C LYS A 279 21.76 40.61 -8.64
N ALA A 280 20.52 40.94 -8.99
CA ALA A 280 19.34 40.28 -8.44
C ALA A 280 19.31 38.79 -8.81
N MET A 281 19.50 38.44 -10.09
CA MET A 281 19.55 37.05 -10.53
C MET A 281 20.70 36.26 -9.89
N ASN A 282 21.89 36.84 -9.75
CA ASN A 282 23.02 36.18 -9.08
C ASN A 282 22.68 35.87 -7.61
N LYS A 283 22.13 36.84 -6.87
CA LYS A 283 21.70 36.63 -5.48
C LYS A 283 20.65 35.53 -5.38
N ILE A 284 19.64 35.53 -6.26
CA ILE A 284 18.61 34.49 -6.28
C ILE A 284 19.25 33.13 -6.55
N GLY A 285 20.17 33.02 -7.53
CA GLY A 285 20.89 31.78 -7.81
C GLY A 285 21.74 31.28 -6.64
N GLU A 286 22.39 32.20 -5.89
CA GLU A 286 23.09 31.87 -4.64
C GLU A 286 22.13 31.30 -3.60
N LYS A 287 20.94 31.91 -3.41
CA LYS A 287 19.95 31.41 -2.45
C LYS A 287 19.34 30.07 -2.82
N MET A 288 19.15 29.84 -4.12
CA MET A 288 18.75 28.52 -4.61
C MET A 288 19.83 27.47 -4.35
N ALA A 289 21.11 27.81 -4.49
CA ALA A 289 22.20 26.90 -4.16
C ALA A 289 22.24 26.60 -2.65
N ASP A 290 22.11 27.62 -1.80
CA ASP A 290 22.02 27.46 -0.34
C ASP A 290 20.86 26.52 0.05
N TYR A 291 19.68 26.70 -0.55
CA TYR A 291 18.50 25.86 -0.32
C TYR A 291 18.72 24.39 -0.72
N LEU A 292 19.31 24.15 -1.89
CA LEU A 292 19.51 22.80 -2.43
C LEU A 292 20.60 22.03 -1.67
N VAL A 293 21.66 22.72 -1.21
CA VAL A 293 22.75 22.11 -0.44
C VAL A 293 22.37 21.90 1.03
N ALA A 294 21.45 22.71 1.57
CA ALA A 294 20.93 22.49 2.91
C ALA A 294 20.18 21.15 2.98
N PRO A 295 20.46 20.27 3.96
CA PRO A 295 19.76 18.99 4.06
C PRO A 295 18.25 19.23 4.24
N PRO A 296 17.39 18.46 3.56
CA PRO A 296 15.95 18.52 3.77
C PRO A 296 15.59 18.23 5.24
N PRO A 297 14.41 18.69 5.71
CA PRO A 297 13.98 18.42 7.09
C PRO A 297 13.88 16.92 7.37
N PRO A 298 14.10 16.49 8.62
CA PRO A 298 13.84 15.11 9.05
C PRO A 298 12.40 14.69 8.77
N SER A 299 12.17 13.38 8.64
CA SER A 299 10.82 12.83 8.50
C SER A 299 9.98 13.14 9.74
N GLU A 300 8.67 13.34 9.53
CA GLU A 300 7.73 13.49 10.62
C GLU A 300 7.68 12.23 11.50
N SER A 301 7.35 12.45 12.78
CA SER A 301 7.17 11.38 13.75
C SER A 301 5.93 10.54 13.42
N ALA A 302 6.13 9.25 13.12
CA ALA A 302 5.05 8.33 12.79
C ALA A 302 5.42 6.87 13.09
N GLN A 303 4.41 6.01 13.23
CA GLN A 303 4.58 4.57 13.45
C GLN A 303 3.78 3.77 12.41
N TYR A 304 4.39 2.69 11.92
CA TYR A 304 3.83 1.77 10.94
C TYR A 304 4.05 0.34 11.40
N ALA A 305 3.10 -0.56 11.13
CA ALA A 305 3.16 -1.97 11.50
C ALA A 305 2.29 -2.82 10.57
N THR A 306 2.77 -4.03 10.27
CA THR A 306 2.04 -5.05 9.48
C THR A 306 2.43 -6.44 9.98
N ASP A 307 1.44 -7.30 10.13
CA ASP A 307 1.56 -8.76 10.29
C ASP A 307 1.18 -9.49 8.98
N PHE A 308 1.02 -8.73 7.91
CA PHE A 308 0.62 -9.14 6.57
C PHE A 308 -0.81 -9.67 6.44
N THR A 309 -1.66 -9.59 7.47
CA THR A 309 -3.06 -10.04 7.41
C THR A 309 -3.92 -9.21 6.47
N GLU A 310 -3.50 -8.00 6.14
CA GLU A 310 -4.17 -7.11 5.19
C GLU A 310 -3.92 -7.47 3.71
N TYR A 311 -2.96 -8.35 3.41
CA TYR A 311 -2.59 -8.71 2.03
C TYR A 311 -3.10 -10.10 1.63
N GLU A 312 -3.38 -10.25 0.33
CA GLU A 312 -3.83 -11.51 -0.26
C GLU A 312 -2.72 -12.58 -0.24
N ALA A 313 -3.06 -13.80 0.18
CA ALA A 313 -2.13 -14.93 0.15
C ALA A 313 -1.80 -15.32 -1.29
N GLY A 314 -0.55 -15.73 -1.53
CA GLY A 314 -0.05 -16.15 -2.83
C GLY A 314 0.50 -15.01 -3.70
N GLU A 315 0.38 -13.76 -3.25
CA GLU A 315 0.85 -12.58 -3.98
C GLU A 315 1.90 -11.78 -3.19
N GLN A 316 2.62 -10.89 -3.88
CA GLN A 316 3.43 -9.87 -3.21
C GLN A 316 2.50 -8.77 -2.68
N PRO A 317 2.74 -8.20 -1.49
CA PRO A 317 2.01 -7.03 -1.02
C PRO A 317 2.01 -5.89 -2.05
N ASP A 318 0.86 -5.27 -2.29
CA ASP A 318 0.64 -4.29 -3.36
C ASP A 318 1.19 -2.90 -3.05
N ASP A 319 1.38 -2.56 -1.76
CA ASP A 319 2.04 -1.36 -1.28
C ASP A 319 3.53 -1.58 -0.93
N TRP A 320 4.15 -2.62 -1.51
CA TRP A 320 5.58 -2.89 -1.42
C TRP A 320 6.24 -2.92 -2.80
N SER A 321 7.32 -2.17 -2.94
CA SER A 321 8.06 -2.03 -4.19
C SER A 321 9.41 -2.74 -4.15
N ILE A 322 9.75 -3.40 -5.26
CA ILE A 322 11.09 -3.97 -5.49
C ILE A 322 12.08 -2.82 -5.70
N LEU A 323 13.10 -2.72 -4.84
CA LEU A 323 14.07 -1.63 -4.91
C LEU A 323 15.26 -1.93 -5.85
N TRP A 324 15.78 -3.16 -5.84
CA TRP A 324 17.02 -3.48 -6.56
C TRP A 324 16.83 -4.47 -7.71
N ARG A 325 16.77 -5.77 -7.41
CA ARG A 325 16.57 -6.84 -8.40
C ARG A 325 15.27 -7.55 -8.10
N ASP A 326 14.62 -8.02 -9.16
CA ASP A 326 13.43 -8.86 -9.06
C ASP A 326 13.70 -10.12 -8.23
N SER A 327 12.67 -10.55 -7.52
CA SER A 327 12.70 -11.79 -6.73
C SER A 327 11.30 -12.31 -6.47
N SER A 328 11.21 -13.50 -5.89
CA SER A 328 9.96 -14.12 -5.48
C SER A 328 9.62 -13.69 -4.07
N TRP A 329 8.57 -12.88 -3.95
CA TRP A 329 7.99 -12.39 -2.70
C TRP A 329 6.54 -12.83 -2.64
N THR A 330 6.14 -13.51 -1.57
CA THR A 330 4.82 -14.15 -1.51
C THR A 330 4.30 -14.14 -0.10
N VAL A 331 3.10 -13.60 0.11
CA VAL A 331 2.39 -13.73 1.39
C VAL A 331 1.87 -15.16 1.51
N LEU A 332 2.19 -15.82 2.62
CA LEU A 332 1.76 -17.19 2.91
C LEU A 332 0.87 -17.22 4.14
N ASP A 333 0.00 -18.22 4.19
CA ASP A 333 -0.80 -18.60 5.37
C ASP A 333 -0.04 -19.57 6.29
N ASP A 334 -0.54 -19.73 7.51
CA ASP A 334 -0.11 -20.70 8.52
C ASP A 334 1.41 -20.71 8.83
N PRO A 335 1.92 -19.68 9.55
CA PRO A 335 1.24 -18.44 9.94
C PRO A 335 1.27 -17.40 8.80
N ARG A 336 0.42 -16.38 8.90
CA ARG A 336 0.45 -15.22 8.02
C ARG A 336 1.84 -14.57 8.05
N ARG A 337 2.48 -14.47 6.88
CA ARG A 337 3.85 -13.94 6.75
C ARG A 337 4.22 -13.63 5.30
N LEU A 338 5.23 -12.79 5.11
CA LEU A 338 5.90 -12.62 3.82
C LEU A 338 7.09 -13.59 3.69
N GLU A 339 7.07 -14.43 2.65
CA GLU A 339 8.19 -15.29 2.26
C GLU A 339 9.01 -14.62 1.14
N HIS A 340 10.34 -14.74 1.24
CA HIS A 340 11.31 -14.37 0.23
C HIS A 340 12.13 -15.58 -0.23
N LEU A 341 12.10 -15.86 -1.53
CA LEU A 341 12.91 -16.88 -2.20
C LEU A 341 13.96 -16.22 -3.13
N PRO A 342 15.15 -15.87 -2.62
CA PRO A 342 16.21 -15.25 -3.40
C PRO A 342 16.91 -16.23 -4.35
N ASP A 343 17.09 -15.81 -5.60
CA ASP A 343 17.84 -16.49 -6.67
C ASP A 343 19.28 -15.95 -6.84
N GLY A 344 19.77 -15.18 -5.85
CA GLY A 344 21.20 -14.80 -5.69
C GLY A 344 21.58 -13.43 -6.26
N GLY A 345 22.29 -12.63 -5.48
CA GLY A 345 22.54 -11.20 -5.73
C GLY A 345 21.66 -10.29 -4.86
N ARG A 346 21.98 -9.00 -4.73
CA ARG A 346 21.27 -8.11 -3.81
C ARG A 346 19.84 -7.83 -4.28
N ARG A 347 18.86 -8.13 -3.41
CA ARG A 347 17.42 -7.91 -3.57
C ARG A 347 16.88 -7.23 -2.31
N ALA A 348 15.94 -6.34 -2.50
CA ALA A 348 15.25 -5.64 -1.43
C ALA A 348 13.83 -5.34 -1.86
N LEU A 349 12.91 -5.50 -0.91
CA LEU A 349 11.52 -5.07 -1.02
C LEU A 349 11.30 -3.98 0.04
N THR A 350 10.82 -2.81 -0.40
CA THR A 350 10.64 -1.64 0.46
C THR A 350 9.18 -1.28 0.59
N TRP A 351 8.79 -0.80 1.77
CA TRP A 351 7.40 -0.50 2.09
C TRP A 351 7.01 0.91 1.64
N ASP A 352 6.14 1.03 0.63
CA ASP A 352 5.80 2.31 0.03
C ASP A 352 4.96 3.19 0.96
N LYS A 353 4.19 2.58 1.88
CA LYS A 353 3.39 3.29 2.90
C LYS A 353 4.23 4.10 3.88
N VAL A 354 5.44 3.63 4.21
CA VAL A 354 6.41 4.37 5.03
C VAL A 354 7.06 5.47 4.21
N GLY A 355 7.29 5.22 2.92
CA GLY A 355 7.94 6.15 2.02
C GLY A 355 9.44 6.28 2.25
N GLU A 356 9.97 7.44 1.90
CA GLU A 356 11.37 7.80 2.16
C GLU A 356 11.50 8.38 3.58
N VAL A 357 12.39 7.81 4.37
CA VAL A 357 12.67 8.25 5.74
C VAL A 357 13.95 9.08 5.75
N ARG A 358 13.95 10.21 6.45
CA ARG A 358 15.06 11.14 6.64
C ARG A 358 15.35 11.30 8.13
N GLY A 359 16.60 11.07 8.53
CA GLY A 359 17.06 11.17 9.91
C GLY A 359 16.76 9.92 10.72
N ASP A 360 16.14 10.10 11.87
CA ASP A 360 15.94 9.04 12.84
C ASP A 360 14.90 8.02 12.36
N VAL A 361 15.25 6.75 12.51
CA VAL A 361 14.41 5.61 12.12
C VAL A 361 14.69 4.41 13.01
N GLU A 362 13.64 3.76 13.51
CA GLU A 362 13.72 2.43 14.09
C GLU A 362 12.92 1.46 13.22
N VAL A 363 13.48 0.27 12.99
CA VAL A 363 12.82 -0.81 12.26
C VAL A 363 12.86 -2.05 13.14
N ALA A 364 11.70 -2.68 13.33
CA ALA A 364 11.59 -3.93 14.07
C ALA A 364 10.83 -4.98 13.28
N SER A 365 11.22 -6.24 13.44
CA SER A 365 10.63 -7.35 12.71
C SER A 365 10.73 -8.68 13.44
N VAL A 366 9.81 -9.60 13.13
CA VAL A 366 9.89 -11.03 13.51
C VAL A 366 10.20 -11.84 12.27
N ALA A 367 11.38 -12.49 12.25
CA ALA A 367 11.88 -13.18 11.08
C ALA A 367 12.47 -14.55 11.38
N ARG A 368 12.49 -15.40 10.36
CA ARG A 368 13.06 -16.76 10.40
C ARG A 368 13.71 -17.07 9.06
N ALA A 369 14.67 -18.00 9.07
CA ALA A 369 15.28 -18.48 7.84
C ALA A 369 15.43 -20.01 7.82
N SER A 370 15.45 -20.56 6.61
CA SER A 370 15.73 -21.97 6.34
C SER A 370 16.60 -22.13 5.09
N GLY A 371 17.26 -23.29 4.94
CA GLY A 371 18.18 -23.52 3.81
C GLY A 371 19.43 -22.62 3.91
N VAL A 372 19.87 -22.31 5.12
CA VAL A 372 20.86 -21.28 5.38
C VAL A 372 22.25 -21.82 5.15
N ASN A 373 23.00 -21.18 4.25
CA ASN A 373 24.43 -21.45 4.11
C ASN A 373 25.26 -20.59 5.09
N ASN A 374 24.92 -19.30 5.24
CA ASN A 374 25.81 -18.37 5.94
C ASN A 374 25.08 -17.22 6.65
N THR A 375 24.29 -16.44 5.92
CA THR A 375 23.47 -15.34 6.48
C THR A 375 22.05 -15.81 6.64
N MET A 376 21.45 -15.58 7.81
CA MET A 376 20.07 -15.93 8.14
C MET A 376 19.10 -15.00 7.40
N PHE A 377 19.03 -13.72 7.75
CA PHE A 377 18.09 -12.72 7.22
C PHE A 377 18.72 -11.31 7.24
N GLN A 378 18.11 -10.35 6.54
CA GLN A 378 18.59 -8.96 6.48
C GLN A 378 17.46 -7.93 6.57
N LEU A 379 17.59 -7.01 7.52
CA LEU A 379 16.64 -5.92 7.76
C LEU A 379 17.35 -4.59 7.52
N GLY A 380 16.77 -3.67 6.74
CA GLY A 380 17.46 -2.45 6.33
C GLY A 380 16.61 -1.19 6.37
N PHE A 381 17.32 -0.06 6.43
CA PHE A 381 16.77 1.29 6.33
C PHE A 381 17.73 2.21 5.60
N HIS A 382 17.24 3.39 5.21
CA HIS A 382 17.96 4.34 4.36
C HIS A 382 18.45 3.68 3.05
N MET A 383 17.65 2.73 2.55
CA MET A 383 17.97 1.95 1.36
C MET A 383 17.64 2.76 0.11
N GLY A 384 18.56 2.76 -0.84
CA GLY A 384 18.39 3.48 -2.09
C GLY A 384 19.29 2.96 -3.20
N GLY A 385 19.44 3.78 -4.24
CA GLY A 385 20.23 3.44 -5.42
C GLY A 385 19.57 2.38 -6.30
N THR A 386 20.36 1.79 -7.19
CA THR A 386 19.91 0.78 -8.15
C THR A 386 20.84 -0.43 -8.12
N ALA A 387 20.44 -1.54 -8.74
CA ALA A 387 21.27 -2.73 -8.82
C ALA A 387 22.67 -2.43 -9.39
N GLY A 388 23.72 -2.67 -8.61
CA GLY A 388 25.12 -2.32 -8.92
C GLY A 388 25.62 -1.02 -8.29
N ASN A 389 24.72 -0.13 -7.86
CA ASN A 389 25.01 1.13 -7.17
C ASN A 389 24.12 1.30 -5.93
N GLU A 390 23.92 0.20 -5.20
CA GLU A 390 23.08 0.13 -4.02
C GLU A 390 23.66 0.99 -2.89
N VAL A 391 22.79 1.64 -2.12
CA VAL A 391 23.16 2.38 -0.90
C VAL A 391 22.25 2.02 0.28
N GLY A 392 22.74 2.22 1.51
CA GLY A 392 21.95 2.13 2.73
C GLY A 392 22.55 1.24 3.82
N TYR A 393 21.89 1.17 4.97
CA TYR A 393 22.30 0.32 6.09
C TYR A 393 21.44 -0.91 6.20
N TYR A 394 22.03 -1.99 6.69
CA TYR A 394 21.27 -3.18 7.04
C TYR A 394 21.94 -3.98 8.15
N LEU A 395 21.09 -4.59 8.97
CA LEU A 395 21.46 -5.63 9.90
C LEU A 395 21.46 -6.97 9.19
N ASP A 396 22.43 -7.83 9.52
CA ASP A 396 22.29 -9.26 9.26
C ASP A 396 22.74 -10.13 10.43
N VAL A 397 22.20 -11.36 10.45
CA VAL A 397 22.53 -12.39 11.45
C VAL A 397 23.19 -13.56 10.76
N ARG A 398 24.21 -14.12 11.40
CA ARG A 398 25.06 -15.16 10.81
C ARG A 398 24.85 -16.51 11.45
N SER A 399 24.67 -17.53 10.61
CA SER A 399 24.48 -18.92 11.02
C SER A 399 25.64 -19.42 11.90
N PRO A 400 25.41 -20.36 12.83
CA PRO A 400 26.48 -20.98 13.62
C PRO A 400 27.51 -21.73 12.77
N ASP A 401 27.15 -22.12 11.55
CA ASP A 401 28.02 -22.88 10.64
C ASP A 401 28.81 -21.98 9.66
N ALA A 402 28.73 -20.66 9.83
CA ALA A 402 29.44 -19.67 9.02
C ALA A 402 30.98 -19.78 9.12
N SER A 403 31.69 -19.59 8.02
CA SER A 403 33.14 -19.87 7.93
C SER A 403 34.09 -18.85 8.57
N SER A 404 33.68 -17.58 8.76
CA SER A 404 34.60 -16.49 9.15
C SER A 404 34.18 -15.75 10.43
N SER A 405 32.89 -15.77 10.74
CA SER A 405 32.28 -15.15 11.91
C SER A 405 30.92 -15.82 12.01
N ALA A 406 30.72 -16.65 13.03
CA ALA A 406 29.51 -17.46 13.18
C ALA A 406 28.76 -17.03 14.44
N ASN A 407 27.43 -17.14 14.39
CA ASN A 407 26.56 -16.83 15.52
C ASN A 407 26.70 -15.39 16.06
N HIS A 408 26.65 -14.42 15.16
CA HIS A 408 26.78 -13.01 15.51
C HIS A 408 25.81 -12.14 14.71
N VAL A 409 25.53 -10.95 15.24
CA VAL A 409 24.78 -9.88 14.58
C VAL A 409 25.75 -8.84 14.02
N ARG A 410 25.44 -8.27 12.85
CA ARG A 410 26.26 -7.24 12.19
C ARG A 410 25.44 -6.04 11.78
N ILE A 411 26.05 -4.88 11.86
CA ILE A 411 25.62 -3.67 11.16
C ILE A 411 26.54 -3.50 9.95
N ASN A 412 25.94 -3.37 8.77
CA ASN A 412 26.65 -3.26 7.50
C ASN A 412 26.11 -2.06 6.71
N SER A 413 26.87 -1.60 5.72
CA SER A 413 26.43 -0.62 4.74
C SER A 413 26.75 -1.01 3.30
N TRP A 414 25.99 -0.42 2.39
CA TRP A 414 26.32 -0.33 0.97
C TRP A 414 26.58 1.14 0.64
N ASP A 415 27.71 1.42 -0.01
CA ASP A 415 27.99 2.72 -0.62
C ASP A 415 28.34 2.52 -2.08
N SER A 416 27.47 3.01 -2.97
CA SER A 416 27.69 2.93 -4.41
C SER A 416 27.99 1.49 -4.86
N GLY A 417 27.26 0.52 -4.29
CA GLY A 417 27.42 -0.91 -4.53
C GLY A 417 28.60 -1.57 -3.83
N LYS A 418 29.42 -0.85 -3.05
CA LYS A 418 30.54 -1.39 -2.26
C LYS A 418 30.07 -1.81 -0.86
N PHE A 419 30.47 -3.01 -0.44
CA PHE A 419 30.17 -3.55 0.89
C PHE A 419 31.09 -2.94 1.95
N GLU A 420 30.54 -2.63 3.12
CA GLU A 420 31.30 -2.37 4.34
C GLU A 420 30.65 -3.03 5.56
N LEU A 421 31.49 -3.66 6.40
CA LEU A 421 31.11 -4.11 7.74
C LEU A 421 31.45 -3.01 8.71
N LEU A 422 30.43 -2.41 9.35
CA LEU A 422 30.62 -1.29 10.27
C LEU A 422 30.96 -1.78 11.67
N ASP A 423 30.14 -2.68 12.23
CA ASP A 423 30.45 -3.34 13.49
C ASP A 423 29.69 -4.69 13.65
N SER A 424 30.09 -5.50 14.65
CA SER A 424 29.50 -6.81 14.92
C SER A 424 29.65 -7.26 16.37
N ALA A 425 28.71 -8.08 16.85
CA ALA A 425 28.75 -8.67 18.18
C ALA A 425 28.25 -10.12 18.21
N ASN A 426 28.87 -10.95 19.06
CA ASN A 426 28.44 -12.34 19.27
C ASN A 426 27.08 -12.39 19.97
N LEU A 427 26.20 -13.29 19.53
CA LEU A 427 24.92 -13.50 20.19
C LEU A 427 25.09 -14.40 21.43
N PRO A 428 24.39 -14.11 22.54
CA PRO A 428 24.49 -14.91 23.78
C PRO A 428 23.73 -16.25 23.72
N PHE A 429 23.09 -16.53 22.58
CA PHE A 429 22.38 -17.77 22.26
C PHE A 429 22.82 -18.25 20.87
N THR A 430 22.56 -19.50 20.56
CA THR A 430 22.82 -20.08 19.23
C THR A 430 21.62 -19.84 18.32
N VAL A 431 21.83 -19.20 17.17
CA VAL A 431 20.79 -19.07 16.13
C VAL A 431 20.58 -20.39 15.38
N THR A 432 19.34 -20.75 15.11
CA THR A 432 18.95 -22.01 14.47
C THR A 432 17.98 -21.77 13.33
N GLU A 433 18.07 -22.59 12.27
CA GLU A 433 17.06 -22.57 11.21
C GLU A 433 15.66 -22.86 11.76
N ASN A 434 14.65 -22.39 11.05
CA ASN A 434 13.24 -22.61 11.39
C ASN A 434 12.85 -22.12 12.81
N THR A 435 13.62 -21.21 13.39
CA THR A 435 13.31 -20.53 14.66
C THR A 435 13.02 -19.06 14.42
N TRP A 436 11.96 -18.54 15.04
CA TRP A 436 11.57 -17.13 14.93
C TRP A 436 12.39 -16.25 15.87
N TYR A 437 12.88 -15.13 15.34
CA TYR A 437 13.67 -14.15 16.07
C TYR A 437 13.03 -12.77 15.95
N GLN A 438 13.03 -12.03 17.05
CA GLN A 438 12.73 -10.61 17.02
C GLN A 438 14.02 -9.81 16.80
N ILE A 439 13.93 -8.82 15.93
CA ILE A 439 15.05 -8.03 15.41
C ILE A 439 14.68 -6.56 15.55
N VAL A 440 15.61 -5.75 16.03
CA VAL A 440 15.48 -4.29 16.06
C VAL A 440 16.77 -3.67 15.55
N MET A 441 16.63 -2.70 14.65
CA MET A 441 17.71 -1.85 14.17
C MET A 441 17.25 -0.39 14.22
N GLN A 442 18.09 0.49 14.74
CA GLN A 442 17.76 1.90 14.91
C GLN A 442 18.90 2.79 14.46
N ARG A 443 18.55 3.94 13.89
CA ARG A 443 19.37 5.13 13.80
C ARG A 443 18.78 6.24 14.68
N GLU A 444 19.64 6.83 15.50
CA GLU A 444 19.38 8.05 16.27
C GLU A 444 20.58 8.98 16.07
N ASP A 445 20.35 10.14 15.46
CA ASP A 445 21.39 11.01 14.92
C ASP A 445 22.33 10.25 13.96
N ASP A 446 23.61 10.11 14.32
CA ASP A 446 24.62 9.33 13.59
C ASP A 446 24.88 7.96 14.20
N THR A 447 24.17 7.60 15.27
CA THR A 447 24.37 6.33 15.97
C THR A 447 23.43 5.27 15.43
N ILE A 448 23.99 4.17 14.96
CA ILE A 448 23.28 3.00 14.46
C ILE A 448 23.47 1.86 15.47
N ARG A 449 22.37 1.26 15.89
CA ARG A 449 22.36 0.23 16.93
C ARG A 449 21.39 -0.89 16.60
N ALA A 450 21.70 -2.07 17.09
CA ALA A 450 20.92 -3.25 16.76
C ALA A 450 20.91 -4.33 17.85
N LYS A 451 19.84 -5.11 17.87
CA LYS A 451 19.68 -6.26 18.78
C LYS A 451 18.74 -7.31 18.20
N VAL A 452 18.99 -8.56 18.56
CA VAL A 452 18.26 -9.75 18.12
C VAL A 452 18.09 -10.71 19.30
N TRP A 453 16.91 -11.30 19.44
CA TRP A 453 16.61 -12.32 20.44
C TRP A 453 15.55 -13.31 19.93
N PRO A 454 15.46 -14.54 20.50
CA PRO A 454 14.38 -15.46 20.16
C PRO A 454 13.00 -14.81 20.40
N TYR A 455 12.09 -14.93 19.45
CA TYR A 455 10.74 -14.37 19.61
C TYR A 455 10.00 -15.10 20.75
N GLY A 456 9.26 -14.34 21.57
CA GLY A 456 8.64 -14.81 22.82
C GLY A 456 9.51 -14.69 24.08
N GLU A 457 10.80 -14.35 23.93
CA GLU A 457 11.68 -14.00 25.06
C GLU A 457 11.70 -12.49 25.31
N TYR A 458 12.16 -12.08 26.50
CA TYR A 458 12.25 -10.67 26.89
C TYR A 458 13.26 -9.89 26.02
N GLU A 459 12.87 -8.68 25.61
CA GLU A 459 13.73 -7.74 24.88
C GLU A 459 15.00 -7.41 25.72
N PRO A 460 16.21 -7.56 25.17
CA PRO A 460 17.44 -7.16 25.84
C PRO A 460 17.42 -5.67 26.18
N SER A 461 17.82 -5.35 27.42
CA SER A 461 17.90 -3.95 27.90
C SER A 461 19.00 -3.15 27.20
N ASP A 462 20.10 -3.81 26.86
CA ASP A 462 21.25 -3.20 26.20
C ASP A 462 21.23 -3.50 24.69
N TRP A 463 21.68 -2.54 23.89
CA TRP A 463 21.99 -2.77 22.48
C TRP A 463 23.15 -3.76 22.35
N GLN A 464 23.03 -4.72 21.43
CA GLN A 464 24.04 -5.76 21.27
C GLN A 464 25.22 -5.29 20.41
N VAL A 465 24.96 -4.40 19.45
CA VAL A 465 25.95 -3.79 18.57
C VAL A 465 25.58 -2.33 18.34
N GLU A 466 26.57 -1.43 18.32
CA GLU A 466 26.39 0.01 18.17
C GLU A 466 27.59 0.62 17.44
N VAL A 467 27.35 1.50 16.46
CA VAL A 467 28.38 2.16 15.65
C VAL A 467 27.94 3.57 15.27
N THR A 468 28.88 4.49 15.07
CA THR A 468 28.61 5.83 14.56
C THR A 468 28.97 5.92 13.08
N ASP A 469 28.03 6.32 12.23
CA ASP A 469 28.24 6.50 10.79
C ASP A 469 27.28 7.58 10.22
N GLU A 470 27.85 8.58 9.54
CA GLU A 470 27.13 9.75 8.98
C GLU A 470 26.77 9.59 7.48
N SER A 471 27.11 8.46 6.86
CA SER A 471 27.09 8.31 5.40
C SER A 471 25.68 8.38 4.80
N PHE A 472 24.67 7.82 5.47
CA PHE A 472 23.30 7.78 4.97
C PHE A 472 22.30 8.22 6.03
N TYR A 473 21.66 9.36 5.80
CA TYR A 473 20.59 9.85 6.67
C TYR A 473 19.24 9.85 5.96
N TRP A 474 19.12 9.24 4.79
CA TRP A 474 17.86 9.20 4.04
C TRP A 474 17.73 7.94 3.18
N GLY A 475 16.49 7.51 2.95
CA GLY A 475 16.16 6.43 2.02
C GLY A 475 14.98 5.59 2.50
N ARG A 476 14.69 4.48 1.82
CA ARG A 476 13.55 3.62 2.12
C ARG A 476 13.84 2.60 3.21
N VAL A 477 12.79 2.07 3.81
CA VAL A 477 12.84 0.98 4.78
C VAL A 477 12.36 -0.32 4.13
N GLY A 478 13.00 -1.44 4.45
CA GLY A 478 12.61 -2.71 3.86
C GLY A 478 13.37 -3.93 4.36
N VAL A 479 13.07 -5.03 3.70
CA VAL A 479 13.65 -6.35 3.94
C VAL A 479 14.39 -6.84 2.70
N GLY A 480 15.38 -7.71 2.87
CA GLY A 480 16.18 -8.18 1.73
C GLY A 480 16.98 -9.43 2.01
N HIS A 481 17.53 -9.97 0.91
CA HIS A 481 18.54 -11.02 0.98
C HIS A 481 19.40 -11.04 -0.28
N PHE A 482 20.61 -11.60 -0.17
CA PHE A 482 21.50 -11.78 -1.33
C PHE A 482 22.02 -13.20 -1.58
N ASN A 483 21.90 -14.12 -0.62
CA ASN A 483 22.33 -15.50 -0.84
C ASN A 483 21.26 -16.28 -1.58
N SER A 484 21.65 -16.98 -2.64
CA SER A 484 20.74 -17.91 -3.31
C SER A 484 20.44 -19.11 -2.40
N GLY A 485 19.18 -19.51 -2.32
CA GLY A 485 18.74 -20.72 -1.63
C GLY A 485 18.42 -20.58 -0.15
N THR A 486 18.71 -19.42 0.46
CA THR A 486 18.22 -19.10 1.81
C THR A 486 16.79 -18.57 1.72
N ILE A 487 15.83 -19.25 2.36
CA ILE A 487 14.44 -18.78 2.45
C ILE A 487 14.31 -17.82 3.64
N ASN A 488 13.70 -16.65 3.47
CA ASN A 488 13.44 -15.71 4.56
C ASN A 488 11.94 -15.53 4.76
N ASP A 489 11.47 -15.83 5.96
CA ASP A 489 10.10 -15.59 6.40
C ASP A 489 10.06 -14.34 7.29
N TRP A 490 9.09 -13.45 7.08
CA TRP A 490 8.84 -12.24 7.86
C TRP A 490 7.39 -12.27 8.35
N ALA A 491 7.17 -12.55 9.63
CA ALA A 491 5.82 -12.59 10.21
C ALA A 491 5.31 -11.21 10.64
N TYR A 492 6.21 -10.26 10.85
CA TYR A 492 5.85 -8.90 11.26
C TYR A 492 6.92 -7.91 10.86
N VAL A 493 6.54 -6.73 10.36
CA VAL A 493 7.45 -5.61 10.10
C VAL A 493 6.84 -4.32 10.63
N SER A 494 7.66 -3.50 11.27
CA SER A 494 7.24 -2.23 11.86
C SER A 494 8.34 -1.17 11.74
N VAL A 495 7.92 0.09 11.70
CA VAL A 495 8.80 1.24 11.53
C VAL A 495 8.34 2.38 12.44
N GLY A 496 9.29 3.02 13.11
CA GLY A 496 9.11 4.33 13.74
C GLY A 496 9.99 5.36 13.03
N THR A 497 9.42 6.47 12.58
CA THR A 497 10.12 7.58 11.91
C THR A 497 10.19 8.80 12.83
N GLY A 498 11.12 9.73 12.56
CA GLY A 498 11.17 11.01 13.26
C GLY A 498 11.40 10.86 14.77
N GLY A 499 12.20 9.87 15.17
CA GLY A 499 12.54 9.57 16.57
C GLY A 499 11.57 8.64 17.30
N GLU A 500 10.47 8.23 16.68
CA GLU A 500 9.55 7.25 17.28
C GLU A 500 10.14 5.84 17.30
N SER A 501 9.80 5.04 18.31
CA SER A 501 10.14 3.62 18.35
C SER A 501 9.25 2.82 17.39
N ALA A 502 9.79 1.74 16.81
CA ALA A 502 9.00 0.83 15.99
C ALA A 502 8.11 -0.05 16.90
N PRO A 503 6.78 -0.12 16.67
CA PRO A 503 5.89 -0.96 17.46
C PRO A 503 6.36 -2.43 17.48
N ARG A 504 6.57 -3.02 18.65
CA ARG A 504 6.96 -4.43 18.75
C ARG A 504 5.81 -5.36 18.35
N ALA A 505 6.15 -6.52 17.80
CA ALA A 505 5.17 -7.54 17.47
C ALA A 505 4.35 -7.95 18.71
N PRO A 506 3.04 -8.23 18.55
CA PRO A 506 2.20 -8.84 19.59
C PRO A 506 2.80 -10.16 20.10
N GLU A 507 2.45 -10.61 21.31
CA GLU A 507 2.98 -11.88 21.87
C GLU A 507 2.35 -13.14 21.22
N ASP A 508 1.17 -12.97 20.65
CA ASP A 508 0.31 -13.98 20.01
C ASP A 508 0.45 -14.02 18.49
N LEU A 509 1.38 -13.27 17.88
CA LEU A 509 1.55 -13.16 16.42
C LEU A 509 1.59 -14.50 15.68
N LEU A 510 2.18 -15.52 16.29
CA LEU A 510 2.38 -16.85 15.70
C LEU A 510 1.44 -17.91 16.27
N ASP A 511 0.55 -17.53 17.17
CA ASP A 511 -0.49 -18.39 17.72
C ASP A 511 -1.78 -18.06 16.95
N PRO A 512 -2.25 -18.92 16.04
CA PRO A 512 -3.53 -18.67 15.42
C PRO A 512 -4.59 -18.71 16.53
N GLU A 513 -5.19 -17.57 16.87
CA GLU A 513 -6.48 -17.60 17.55
C GLU A 513 -7.41 -18.43 16.66
N ASP A 514 -7.68 -19.67 17.08
CA ASP A 514 -8.63 -20.56 16.43
C ASP A 514 -9.96 -19.79 16.40
N PRO A 515 -10.54 -19.50 15.22
CA PRO A 515 -11.78 -18.75 15.17
C PRO A 515 -12.82 -19.45 16.04
N GLU A 516 -13.53 -18.68 16.87
CA GLU A 516 -14.56 -19.18 17.78
C GLU A 516 -15.50 -20.15 17.03
N VAL A 517 -15.56 -21.41 17.49
CA VAL A 517 -16.32 -22.48 16.82
C VAL A 517 -17.81 -22.15 16.80
N ASP A 518 -18.41 -22.11 15.61
CA ASP A 518 -19.83 -21.77 15.42
C ASP A 518 -20.72 -23.00 15.64
N LYS A 519 -21.44 -22.98 16.77
CA LYS A 519 -22.35 -24.04 17.20
C LYS A 519 -23.81 -23.78 16.85
N THR A 520 -24.13 -22.66 16.21
CA THR A 520 -25.50 -22.18 16.01
C THR A 520 -26.34 -23.18 15.20
N ALA A 521 -25.78 -23.75 14.13
CA ALA A 521 -26.50 -24.69 13.28
C ALA A 521 -26.87 -25.99 14.01
N LEU A 522 -25.96 -26.52 14.82
CA LEU A 522 -26.20 -27.72 15.63
C LEU A 522 -27.24 -27.46 16.72
N GLN A 523 -27.12 -26.33 17.44
CA GLN A 523 -28.09 -25.94 18.48
C GLN A 523 -29.50 -25.79 17.90
N ASN A 524 -29.65 -25.08 16.78
CA ASN A 524 -30.95 -24.89 16.13
C ASN A 524 -31.59 -26.24 15.73
N ARG A 525 -30.78 -27.22 15.30
CA ARG A 525 -31.31 -28.53 14.89
C ARG A 525 -31.77 -29.37 16.07
N VAL A 526 -31.04 -29.33 17.18
CA VAL A 526 -31.47 -29.96 18.44
C VAL A 526 -32.80 -29.36 18.90
N ASP A 527 -32.89 -28.03 18.92
CA ASP A 527 -34.11 -27.32 19.32
C ASP A 527 -35.31 -27.67 18.42
N GLU A 528 -35.10 -27.74 17.09
CA GLU A 528 -36.14 -28.11 16.13
C GLU A 528 -36.70 -29.51 16.39
N ILE A 529 -35.85 -30.51 16.61
CA ILE A 529 -36.28 -31.89 16.86
C ILE A 529 -37.05 -32.00 18.19
N ILE A 530 -36.65 -31.25 19.22
CA ILE A 530 -37.37 -31.17 20.49
C ILE A 530 -38.76 -30.54 20.29
N ASP A 531 -38.84 -29.46 19.51
CA ASP A 531 -40.07 -28.73 19.23
C ASP A 531 -41.07 -29.52 18.35
N GLU A 532 -40.61 -30.53 17.61
CA GLU A 532 -41.49 -31.46 16.89
C GLU A 532 -42.36 -32.32 17.83
N ASN A 533 -41.98 -32.45 19.11
CA ASN A 533 -42.74 -33.14 20.15
C ASN A 533 -43.17 -34.56 19.73
N LEU A 534 -42.20 -35.31 19.18
CA LEU A 534 -42.38 -36.67 18.68
C LEU A 534 -42.81 -37.62 19.81
N ASN A 535 -43.68 -38.57 19.47
CA ASN A 535 -44.14 -39.59 20.41
C ASN A 535 -43.44 -40.92 20.11
N GLU A 536 -42.70 -41.43 21.09
CA GLU A 536 -41.99 -42.72 21.05
C GLU A 536 -42.88 -43.87 20.53
N ALA A 537 -44.16 -43.91 20.93
CA ALA A 537 -45.08 -44.98 20.53
C ALA A 537 -45.38 -45.04 19.02
N ASN A 538 -45.07 -43.96 18.28
CA ASN A 538 -45.28 -43.92 16.82
C ASN A 538 -44.11 -44.51 16.03
N TYR A 539 -43.00 -44.85 16.68
CA TYR A 539 -41.76 -45.28 16.02
C TYR A 539 -41.28 -46.63 16.53
N THR A 540 -40.46 -47.32 15.74
CA THR A 540 -39.81 -48.56 16.19
C THR A 540 -38.83 -48.25 17.32
N GLU A 541 -38.78 -49.12 18.33
CA GLU A 541 -37.87 -48.98 19.49
C GLU A 541 -36.41 -48.74 19.05
N ALA A 542 -35.97 -49.44 18.00
CA ALA A 542 -34.61 -49.32 17.48
C ALA A 542 -34.33 -47.95 16.83
N SER A 543 -35.25 -47.43 16.02
CA SER A 543 -35.05 -46.12 15.37
C SER A 543 -35.18 -44.97 16.38
N TRP A 544 -36.06 -45.12 17.36
CA TRP A 544 -36.22 -44.18 18.46
C TRP A 544 -34.95 -44.07 19.33
N GLN A 545 -34.39 -45.21 19.76
CA GLN A 545 -33.16 -45.22 20.55
C GLN A 545 -31.99 -44.58 19.79
N THR A 546 -31.89 -44.82 18.48
CA THR A 546 -30.83 -44.22 17.65
C THR A 546 -30.93 -42.69 17.64
N LEU A 547 -32.15 -42.13 17.60
CA LEU A 547 -32.37 -40.69 17.70
C LEU A 547 -31.98 -40.13 19.07
N GLN A 548 -32.29 -40.84 20.15
CA GLN A 548 -31.90 -40.42 21.50
C GLN A 548 -30.38 -40.37 21.66
N ASP A 549 -29.66 -41.38 21.15
CA ASP A 549 -28.21 -41.44 21.21
C ASP A 549 -27.56 -40.29 20.40
N ALA A 550 -28.12 -39.96 19.24
CA ALA A 550 -27.64 -38.86 18.39
C ALA A 550 -27.88 -37.48 19.03
N LEU A 551 -29.02 -37.28 19.71
CA LEU A 551 -29.30 -36.06 20.47
C LEU A 551 -28.34 -35.88 21.65
N GLU A 552 -28.07 -36.95 22.40
CA GLU A 552 -27.09 -36.91 23.50
C GLU A 552 -25.67 -36.60 22.99
N ALA A 553 -25.26 -37.18 21.86
CA ALA A 553 -23.97 -36.87 21.23
C ALA A 553 -23.88 -35.40 20.79
N ALA A 554 -24.94 -34.86 20.18
CA ALA A 554 -25.01 -33.45 19.80
C ALA A 554 -24.94 -32.51 21.01
N GLU A 555 -25.65 -32.81 22.10
CA GLU A 555 -25.57 -32.02 23.34
C GLU A 555 -24.17 -32.04 23.97
N ASN A 556 -23.45 -33.17 23.92
CA ASN A 556 -22.08 -33.24 24.40
C ASN A 556 -21.15 -32.33 23.60
N VAL A 557 -21.27 -32.30 22.26
CA VAL A 557 -20.50 -31.40 21.39
C VAL A 557 -20.86 -29.93 21.65
N LEU A 558 -22.13 -29.62 21.90
CA LEU A 558 -22.57 -28.27 22.23
C LEU A 558 -21.96 -27.75 23.54
N ASN A 559 -21.84 -28.62 24.55
CA ASN A 559 -21.37 -28.26 25.89
C ASN A 559 -19.84 -28.32 26.08
N ASP A 560 -19.11 -28.93 25.16
CA ASP A 560 -17.65 -29.07 25.25
C ASP A 560 -16.95 -27.81 24.71
N SER A 561 -16.05 -27.21 25.51
CA SER A 561 -15.31 -25.99 25.13
C SER A 561 -14.16 -26.26 24.16
N ASP A 562 -13.75 -27.52 24.00
CA ASP A 562 -12.51 -27.91 23.31
C ASP A 562 -12.78 -28.61 21.96
N VAL A 563 -14.02 -28.53 21.45
CA VAL A 563 -14.42 -29.13 20.17
C VAL A 563 -13.98 -28.27 18.99
N THR A 564 -13.75 -28.90 17.84
CA THR A 564 -13.45 -28.23 16.57
C THR A 564 -14.72 -28.00 15.76
N GLN A 565 -14.66 -27.10 14.75
CA GLN A 565 -15.78 -26.94 13.80
C GLN A 565 -16.12 -28.26 13.08
N SER A 566 -15.13 -29.11 12.83
CA SER A 566 -15.36 -30.43 12.22
C SER A 566 -16.21 -31.35 13.12
N ASP A 567 -16.01 -31.30 14.43
CA ASP A 567 -16.80 -32.10 15.38
C ASP A 567 -18.26 -31.63 15.43
N VAL A 568 -18.48 -30.32 15.34
CA VAL A 568 -19.82 -29.71 15.24
C VAL A 568 -20.52 -30.12 13.95
N ASP A 569 -19.83 -30.05 12.82
CA ASP A 569 -20.38 -30.39 11.50
C ASP A 569 -20.71 -31.90 11.40
N GLU A 570 -19.87 -32.76 11.97
CA GLU A 570 -20.11 -34.21 12.03
C GLU A 570 -21.32 -34.54 12.89
N ALA A 571 -21.44 -33.94 14.08
CA ALA A 571 -22.60 -34.13 14.95
C ALA A 571 -23.91 -33.66 14.28
N LEU A 572 -23.88 -32.54 13.57
CA LEU A 572 -25.04 -32.05 12.80
C LEU A 572 -25.43 -33.03 11.69
N ALA A 573 -24.44 -33.55 10.95
CA ALA A 573 -24.68 -34.50 9.88
C ALA A 573 -25.34 -35.80 10.40
N VAL A 574 -24.80 -36.36 11.50
CA VAL A 574 -25.36 -37.55 12.15
C VAL A 574 -26.78 -37.30 12.65
N LEU A 575 -27.02 -36.17 13.33
CA LEU A 575 -28.34 -35.83 13.86
C LEU A 575 -29.39 -35.70 12.74
N ASN A 576 -29.02 -35.10 11.60
CA ASN A 576 -29.88 -35.02 10.42
C ASN A 576 -30.20 -36.41 9.85
N GLU A 577 -29.18 -37.24 9.65
CA GLU A 577 -29.35 -38.59 9.09
C GLU A 577 -30.26 -39.45 9.97
N VAL A 578 -30.03 -39.44 11.29
CA VAL A 578 -30.81 -40.24 12.22
C VAL A 578 -32.26 -39.77 12.32
N ARG A 579 -32.49 -38.45 12.30
CA ARG A 579 -33.85 -37.89 12.30
C ARG A 579 -34.63 -38.30 11.06
N ASP A 580 -33.99 -38.29 9.89
CA ASP A 580 -34.58 -38.69 8.61
C ASP A 580 -34.83 -40.21 8.52
N ALA A 581 -34.08 -41.01 9.30
CA ALA A 581 -34.15 -42.46 9.33
C ALA A 581 -35.15 -43.04 10.35
N LEU A 582 -35.96 -42.20 11.03
CA LEU A 582 -37.01 -42.70 11.93
C LEU A 582 -38.00 -43.61 11.20
N GLU A 583 -38.27 -44.79 11.77
CA GLU A 583 -39.15 -45.80 11.20
C GLU A 583 -40.45 -45.88 12.00
N GLU A 584 -41.60 -45.72 11.34
CA GLU A 584 -42.91 -45.78 12.00
C GLU A 584 -43.20 -47.19 12.55
N ALA A 585 -43.81 -47.26 13.74
CA ALA A 585 -44.27 -48.52 14.30
C ALA A 585 -45.47 -49.08 13.52
N GLU A 586 -45.48 -50.39 13.26
CA GLU A 586 -46.63 -51.06 12.64
C GLU A 586 -47.90 -50.88 13.50
N PRO A 587 -49.05 -50.54 12.91
CA PRO A 587 -50.27 -50.34 13.67
C PRO A 587 -50.70 -51.64 14.36
N SER A 588 -50.92 -51.56 15.68
CA SER A 588 -51.40 -52.69 16.49
C SER A 588 -52.70 -53.24 15.89
N ASN A 589 -52.76 -54.57 15.71
CA ASN A 589 -53.93 -55.30 15.19
C ASN A 589 -54.28 -56.45 16.14
N THR A 590 -55.44 -57.08 15.94
CA THR A 590 -55.86 -58.13 16.89
C THR A 590 -54.93 -59.34 16.92
N SER A 591 -54.17 -59.60 15.84
CA SER A 591 -53.22 -60.70 15.78
C SER A 591 -51.97 -60.42 16.63
N SER A 592 -51.42 -59.20 16.55
CA SER A 592 -50.31 -58.80 17.41
C SER A 592 -50.73 -58.80 18.88
N MET A 593 -51.92 -58.31 19.20
CA MET A 593 -52.46 -58.34 20.57
C MET A 593 -52.66 -59.77 21.09
N ILE A 594 -53.09 -60.71 20.26
CA ILE A 594 -53.20 -62.13 20.66
C ILE A 594 -51.82 -62.68 21.03
N THR A 595 -50.81 -62.40 20.21
CA THR A 595 -49.42 -62.79 20.49
C THR A 595 -48.91 -62.18 21.81
N SER A 596 -49.21 -60.90 22.08
CA SER A 596 -48.86 -60.26 23.35
C SER A 596 -49.52 -60.96 24.55
N VAL A 597 -50.81 -61.31 24.46
CA VAL A 597 -51.51 -62.05 25.53
C VAL A 597 -50.89 -63.44 25.74
N GLU A 598 -50.49 -64.13 24.67
CA GLU A 598 -49.82 -65.43 24.76
C GLU A 598 -48.45 -65.31 25.45
N SER A 599 -47.64 -64.31 25.09
CA SER A 599 -46.34 -64.05 25.74
C SER A 599 -46.50 -63.77 27.23
N PHE A 600 -47.42 -62.87 27.60
CA PHE A 600 -47.68 -62.55 29.00
C PHE A 600 -48.21 -63.76 29.79
N ALA A 601 -48.91 -64.69 29.13
CA ALA A 601 -49.33 -65.93 29.76
C ALA A 601 -48.16 -66.88 30.04
N GLU A 602 -47.17 -66.95 29.13
CA GLU A 602 -45.94 -67.71 29.35
C GLU A 602 -45.08 -67.11 30.48
N GLU A 603 -45.12 -65.79 30.65
CA GLU A 603 -44.40 -65.05 31.69
C GLU A 603 -45.10 -65.07 33.06
N GLY A 604 -46.32 -65.62 33.16
CA GLY A 604 -47.08 -65.69 34.41
C GLY A 604 -47.71 -64.35 34.84
N SER A 605 -47.94 -63.43 33.89
CA SER A 605 -48.54 -62.11 34.12
C SER A 605 -50.06 -62.14 34.36
N PHE A 606 -50.68 -63.32 34.45
CA PHE A 606 -52.10 -63.53 34.77
C PHE A 606 -52.28 -64.51 35.94
N GLU A 607 -53.34 -64.33 36.74
CA GLU A 607 -53.67 -65.18 37.90
C GLU A 607 -53.78 -66.67 37.53
N ASP A 608 -54.38 -66.97 36.38
CA ASP A 608 -54.47 -68.32 35.85
C ASP A 608 -54.56 -68.37 34.31
N ASN A 609 -54.39 -69.57 33.75
CA ASN A 609 -54.48 -69.81 32.31
C ASN A 609 -55.88 -69.55 31.73
N SER A 610 -56.92 -69.49 32.58
CA SER A 610 -58.28 -69.20 32.14
C SER A 610 -58.47 -67.70 31.85
N THR A 611 -57.76 -66.82 32.56
CA THR A 611 -57.72 -65.37 32.32
C THR A 611 -57.15 -65.05 30.95
N ALA A 612 -55.94 -65.54 30.63
CA ALA A 612 -55.33 -65.35 29.30
C ALA A 612 -56.22 -65.88 28.18
N ARG A 613 -56.83 -67.05 28.39
CA ARG A 613 -57.76 -67.66 27.42
C ARG A 613 -59.01 -66.82 27.20
N SER A 614 -59.51 -66.14 28.22
CA SER A 614 -60.65 -65.22 28.11
C SER A 614 -60.31 -64.03 27.22
N LEU A 615 -59.15 -63.40 27.44
CA LEU A 615 -58.66 -62.30 26.62
C LEU A 615 -58.43 -62.72 25.16
N ILE A 616 -57.77 -63.86 24.93
CA ILE A 616 -57.57 -64.42 23.59
C ILE A 616 -58.91 -64.72 22.90
N THR A 617 -59.88 -65.27 23.62
CA THR A 617 -61.23 -65.56 23.06
C THR A 617 -61.93 -64.27 22.63
N HIS A 618 -61.79 -63.21 23.43
CA HIS A 618 -62.34 -61.90 23.10
C HIS A 618 -61.66 -61.31 21.87
N LEU A 619 -60.32 -61.27 21.84
CA LEU A 619 -59.54 -60.76 20.71
C LEU A 619 -59.77 -61.57 19.44
N THR A 620 -59.91 -62.90 19.52
CA THR A 620 -60.26 -63.75 18.37
C THR A 620 -61.63 -63.37 17.78
N THR A 621 -62.57 -62.93 18.64
CA THR A 621 -63.87 -62.45 18.17
C THR A 621 -63.72 -61.10 17.47
N VAL A 622 -62.87 -60.21 17.99
CA VAL A 622 -62.59 -58.92 17.36
C VAL A 622 -61.84 -59.09 16.05
N SER A 623 -60.91 -60.05 15.97
CA SER A 623 -60.17 -60.40 14.75
C SER A 623 -61.11 -60.76 13.61
N ARG A 624 -62.19 -61.49 13.89
CA ARG A 624 -63.24 -61.74 12.87
C ARG A 624 -63.97 -60.48 12.44
N TYR A 625 -64.17 -59.50 13.32
CA TYR A 625 -64.76 -58.23 12.92
C TYR A 625 -63.77 -57.38 12.11
N GLU A 626 -62.48 -57.46 12.44
CA GLU A 626 -61.37 -56.83 11.73
C GLU A 626 -61.27 -57.36 10.29
N GLU A 627 -61.21 -58.69 10.12
CA GLU A 627 -61.18 -59.37 8.81
C GLU A 627 -62.42 -59.08 7.93
N ASN A 628 -63.55 -58.77 8.55
CA ASN A 628 -64.81 -58.46 7.85
C ASN A 628 -65.10 -56.94 7.80
N GLU A 629 -64.11 -56.10 8.14
CA GLU A 629 -64.19 -54.63 8.10
C GLU A 629 -65.41 -54.05 8.87
N GLN A 630 -65.82 -54.69 9.96
CA GLN A 630 -67.00 -54.28 10.74
C GLN A 630 -66.60 -53.22 11.77
N VAL A 631 -66.27 -52.02 11.31
CA VAL A 631 -65.65 -50.92 12.08
C VAL A 631 -66.34 -50.64 13.43
N GLU A 632 -67.66 -50.40 13.44
CA GLU A 632 -68.41 -50.13 14.68
C GLU A 632 -68.33 -51.29 15.69
N LYS A 633 -68.24 -52.53 15.20
CA LYS A 633 -68.13 -53.71 16.06
C LYS A 633 -66.71 -53.90 16.58
N VAL A 634 -65.69 -53.60 15.79
CA VAL A 634 -64.28 -53.61 16.24
C VAL A 634 -64.14 -52.64 17.40
N ILE A 635 -64.49 -51.37 17.20
CA ILE A 635 -64.40 -50.32 18.24
C ILE A 635 -65.20 -50.71 19.48
N LYS A 636 -66.48 -51.10 19.32
CA LYS A 636 -67.33 -51.47 20.45
C LYS A 636 -66.79 -52.65 21.25
N HIS A 637 -66.26 -53.68 20.58
CA HIS A 637 -65.72 -54.82 21.27
C HIS A 637 -64.35 -54.54 21.89
N MET A 638 -63.53 -53.66 21.31
CA MET A 638 -62.28 -53.21 21.94
C MET A 638 -62.53 -52.32 23.16
N GLU A 639 -63.56 -51.49 23.16
CA GLU A 639 -64.01 -50.79 24.39
C GLU A 639 -64.44 -51.78 25.47
N GLY A 640 -65.15 -52.85 25.07
CA GLY A 640 -65.47 -53.96 25.98
C GLY A 640 -64.23 -54.72 26.48
N PHE A 641 -63.18 -54.82 25.65
CA PHE A 641 -61.90 -55.43 26.01
C PHE A 641 -61.15 -54.57 27.05
N LYS A 642 -61.12 -53.24 26.87
CA LYS A 642 -60.58 -52.29 27.86
C LYS A 642 -61.29 -52.39 29.20
N GLN A 643 -62.62 -52.48 29.19
CA GLN A 643 -63.41 -52.70 30.42
C GLN A 643 -63.05 -54.01 31.12
N LEU A 644 -62.83 -55.08 30.35
CA LEU A 644 -62.39 -56.36 30.88
C LEU A 644 -60.99 -56.27 31.50
N LEU A 645 -60.04 -55.58 30.84
CA LEU A 645 -58.70 -55.33 31.37
C LEU A 645 -58.74 -54.50 32.66
N ASN A 646 -59.54 -53.44 32.72
CA ASN A 646 -59.74 -52.64 33.93
C ASN A 646 -60.24 -53.49 35.10
N TYR A 647 -61.26 -54.32 34.85
CA TYR A 647 -61.77 -55.24 35.87
C TYR A 647 -60.69 -56.23 36.34
N GLN A 648 -59.89 -56.78 35.41
CA GLN A 648 -58.80 -57.69 35.77
C GLN A 648 -57.72 -56.98 36.59
N LYS A 649 -57.37 -55.73 36.27
CA LYS A 649 -56.38 -54.95 37.01
C LYS A 649 -56.89 -54.58 38.41
N GLU A 650 -58.14 -54.14 38.54
CA GLU A 650 -58.77 -53.80 39.83
C GLU A 650 -58.85 -54.99 40.80
N ASN A 651 -58.94 -56.21 40.27
CA ASN A 651 -58.98 -57.43 41.06
C ASN A 651 -57.62 -58.15 41.16
N GLU A 652 -56.52 -57.49 40.75
CA GLU A 652 -55.15 -58.03 40.78
C GLU A 652 -54.97 -59.34 39.97
N ILE A 653 -55.80 -59.54 38.94
CA ILE A 653 -55.83 -60.73 38.08
C ILE A 653 -54.77 -60.64 36.96
N VAL A 654 -54.34 -59.42 36.60
CA VAL A 654 -53.32 -59.14 35.57
C VAL A 654 -52.22 -58.23 36.13
N SER A 655 -50.97 -58.47 35.72
CA SER A 655 -49.82 -57.63 36.10
C SER A 655 -49.97 -56.20 35.58
N GLU A 656 -49.25 -55.25 36.20
CA GLU A 656 -49.26 -53.85 35.76
C GLU A 656 -48.72 -53.66 34.35
N GLU A 657 -47.65 -54.38 34.03
CA GLU A 657 -47.00 -54.38 32.73
C GLU A 657 -47.94 -54.91 31.64
N ALA A 658 -48.52 -56.10 31.85
CA ALA A 658 -49.45 -56.68 30.88
C ALA A 658 -50.72 -55.82 30.72
N TYR A 659 -51.21 -55.19 31.79
CA TYR A 659 -52.32 -54.25 31.71
C TYR A 659 -51.97 -53.03 30.85
N ASN A 660 -50.85 -52.35 31.13
CA ASN A 660 -50.47 -51.12 30.43
C ASN A 660 -50.27 -51.37 28.93
N THR A 661 -49.55 -52.44 28.58
CA THR A 661 -49.29 -52.80 27.18
C THR A 661 -50.58 -53.14 26.44
N LEU A 662 -51.40 -54.06 26.97
CA LEU A 662 -52.63 -54.49 26.29
C LEU A 662 -53.70 -53.39 26.23
N TYR A 663 -53.70 -52.47 27.20
CA TYR A 663 -54.60 -51.33 27.20
C TYR A 663 -54.18 -50.28 26.17
N SER A 664 -52.88 -49.98 26.08
CA SER A 664 -52.31 -49.09 25.05
C SER A 664 -52.56 -49.64 23.65
N ASP A 665 -52.29 -50.93 23.43
CA ASP A 665 -52.59 -51.62 22.17
C ASP A 665 -54.07 -51.51 21.79
N ALA A 666 -54.97 -51.66 22.78
CA ALA A 666 -56.40 -51.51 22.56
C ALA A 666 -56.78 -50.07 22.17
N GLU A 667 -56.13 -49.06 22.73
CA GLU A 667 -56.34 -47.65 22.37
C GLU A 667 -55.85 -47.36 20.95
N SER A 668 -54.63 -47.77 20.61
CA SER A 668 -54.08 -47.64 19.26
C SER A 668 -54.95 -48.31 18.21
N LEU A 669 -55.46 -49.51 18.50
CA LEU A 669 -56.37 -50.22 17.59
C LEU A 669 -57.72 -49.47 17.46
N ILE A 670 -58.28 -48.95 18.55
CA ILE A 670 -59.52 -48.16 18.50
C ILE A 670 -59.31 -46.88 17.68
N GLU A 671 -58.24 -46.14 17.90
CA GLU A 671 -57.94 -44.89 17.18
C GLU A 671 -57.75 -45.15 15.69
N ASN A 672 -57.06 -46.22 15.32
CA ASN A 672 -56.87 -46.60 13.92
C ASN A 672 -58.22 -46.90 13.24
N TRP A 673 -59.09 -47.68 13.88
CA TRP A 673 -60.42 -47.98 13.33
C TRP A 673 -61.39 -46.79 13.40
N GLN A 674 -61.21 -45.84 14.33
CA GLN A 674 -61.96 -44.58 14.37
C GLN A 674 -61.59 -43.65 13.20
N LYS A 675 -60.30 -43.56 12.83
CA LYS A 675 -59.87 -42.80 11.64
C LYS A 675 -60.56 -43.32 10.36
N ASN A 676 -60.86 -44.62 10.29
CA ASN A 676 -61.59 -45.24 9.19
C ASN A 676 -63.12 -44.97 9.19
N LEU A 677 -63.71 -44.38 10.24
CA LEU A 677 -65.11 -43.91 10.25
C LEU A 677 -65.26 -42.49 9.68
N ASP A 678 -64.21 -41.67 9.80
CA ASP A 678 -64.20 -40.26 9.40
C ASP A 678 -63.70 -40.04 7.95
N GLN A 679 -63.28 -41.11 7.27
CA GLN A 679 -62.98 -41.19 5.83
C GLN A 679 -64.15 -41.81 5.07
#